data_AF-A0A6G1PYL1-F1
#
_entry.id   AF-A0A6G1PYL1-F1
#
_cell.length_a   1.000
_cell.length_b   1.000
_cell.length_c   1.000
_cell.angle_alpha   90.00
_cell.angle_beta   90.00
_cell.angle_gamma   90.00
#
_symmetry.space_group_name_H-M   'P 1'
#
loop_
_entity.id
_entity.type
_entity.pdbx_description
1 polymer ?
#
loop_
_entity_poly.entity_id
_entity_poly.type
_entity_poly.pdbx_seq_one_letter_code
_entity_poly.pdbx_strand_id
1 'polypeptide(L)'
;MENVSLTVALASTVKEAPATCMTCPPGTALHDGKCINQCPPQHYMDNHSRCRDCHPSCRSCVGPLASDCLLCLKPEEVLLPQSIHLHHGICRGGCSSHTFLDDKQTCRGRSFAEGIEEHAHSQTKSQPHQLCPPQIMALSAQNKSVIPPAGSVPGRLQTTVRPVPPRPACMKDAVSPAAYKASLSKTISAKQDADKLADLLERRLISSRYRDGRGQQKSYKEIESLFRIYQLASLESGHCRTNCKEGNFLNVVTGECLRCHPSCESCSGAGPLSCTSCHANSVLVPSGLCAPKCPLGYFDNGDRICQACDSQCLTCDMAGVCTSCRDPAKVLLFGECQYDSCAHQYYLNTTTRACRECDWSCNACKGPLRTDCLQCMEGYVLQDGVCTQGCSPGFYQDGDRCLGCDEHCLKCHGPGQCEQCQPPFSTLLGHCVLECGRNYFLDTLSQLCKPCSSDCVLCDGVGHCRVCRDQTYLMEGYCTPDCGHGFYADQKTKTCHGHWLKIIPRFMFSNDWFYSDRFSLIKAVFCDTVFRRSMPHKYQVNGSLLVPLGGFAPLPPTLLHVKDPDSPSERLIFQLIRGPSNGRLVLLRAPEGEEEGGRELTRDDTFTWAELRTGRVRFRHQKDKARTGEFTLRAADPQLFSQPETVQVQAVSMQPPKVVTLSTLPVDGRGAVATITKSVLQVDDPDNPADVLVMVLEPPRHGRLTRLHGDWTLSRFKLEELSREQIQYVHDGSEGTEDKAVLQVNDGHSYRNILFQIHISQKAHHPGISSACQWQIVLGTISFLKVGLLSSKAGD
;
A
#
# COMPACT_ATOMS: atom_id res chain seq x y z
N MET A 1 -71.33 14.53 -23.67
CA MET A 1 -71.78 13.52 -24.66
C MET A 1 -70.62 13.28 -25.62
N GLU A 2 -70.55 12.10 -26.22
CA GLU A 2 -69.34 11.56 -26.86
C GLU A 2 -69.33 11.74 -28.39
N ASN A 3 -68.23 11.26 -29.02
CA ASN A 3 -68.05 11.03 -30.46
C ASN A 3 -67.81 12.33 -31.28
N VAL A 4 -67.10 12.30 -32.42
CA VAL A 4 -66.91 11.22 -33.42
C VAL A 4 -65.42 10.94 -33.76
N SER A 5 -65.14 9.73 -34.24
CA SER A 5 -63.83 9.23 -34.69
C SER A 5 -63.73 9.07 -36.22
N LEU A 6 -62.50 9.24 -36.76
CA LEU A 6 -61.84 8.48 -37.87
C LEU A 6 -62.58 8.26 -39.23
N THR A 7 -61.94 8.11 -40.40
CA THR A 7 -60.56 7.71 -40.76
C THR A 7 -60.12 8.27 -42.14
N VAL A 8 -58.86 8.74 -42.23
CA VAL A 8 -57.83 8.48 -43.28
C VAL A 8 -58.19 8.45 -44.80
N ALA A 9 -57.51 9.31 -45.60
CA ALA A 9 -56.78 8.91 -46.82
C ALA A 9 -55.78 9.98 -47.37
N LEU A 10 -54.50 9.62 -47.47
CA LEU A 10 -53.45 10.03 -48.44
C LEU A 10 -53.27 11.49 -48.92
N ALA A 11 -52.11 12.08 -48.58
CA ALA A 11 -51.30 12.93 -49.48
C ALA A 11 -49.81 12.87 -49.07
N SER A 12 -48.88 12.91 -50.03
CA SER A 12 -47.44 12.70 -49.79
C SER A 12 -46.66 14.01 -49.66
N THR A 13 -45.71 14.07 -48.71
CA THR A 13 -44.60 15.05 -48.75
C THR A 13 -43.28 14.33 -48.47
N VAL A 14 -42.35 14.38 -49.44
CA VAL A 14 -40.97 13.94 -49.23
C VAL A 14 -40.28 14.96 -48.32
N LYS A 15 -39.64 14.50 -47.24
CA LYS A 15 -38.65 15.29 -46.49
C LYS A 15 -37.26 14.88 -46.94
N GLU A 16 -36.47 15.86 -47.35
CA GLU A 16 -35.07 15.67 -47.71
C GLU A 16 -34.26 15.21 -46.49
N ALA A 17 -33.37 14.24 -46.70
CA ALA A 17 -32.37 13.88 -45.69
C ALA A 17 -31.31 14.99 -45.60
N PRO A 18 -30.78 15.31 -44.40
CA PRO A 18 -29.68 16.26 -44.27
C PRO A 18 -28.46 15.75 -45.03
N ALA A 19 -27.89 16.56 -45.92
CA ALA A 19 -26.73 16.19 -46.71
C ALA A 19 -25.48 16.02 -45.82
N THR A 20 -25.22 14.79 -45.40
CA THR A 20 -23.98 14.41 -44.72
C THR A 20 -22.80 14.55 -45.67
N CYS A 21 -21.88 15.45 -45.35
CA CYS A 21 -20.70 15.68 -46.17
C CYS A 21 -19.76 14.47 -46.11
N MET A 22 -19.24 14.02 -47.25
CA MET A 22 -18.27 12.91 -47.33
C MET A 22 -16.83 13.37 -47.57
N THR A 23 -16.64 14.61 -48.04
CA THR A 23 -15.32 15.19 -48.37
C THR A 23 -15.35 16.70 -48.13
N CYS A 24 -14.39 17.25 -47.40
CA CYS A 24 -14.36 18.66 -47.01
C CYS A 24 -13.40 19.51 -47.86
N PRO A 25 -13.65 20.83 -48.01
CA PRO A 25 -12.73 21.75 -48.67
C PRO A 25 -11.34 21.78 -48.01
N PRO A 26 -10.25 22.01 -48.77
CA PRO A 26 -8.89 22.12 -48.23
C PRO A 26 -8.81 23.13 -47.08
N GLY A 27 -8.21 22.70 -45.95
CA GLY A 27 -8.14 23.50 -44.72
C GLY A 27 -9.32 23.33 -43.76
N THR A 28 -10.25 22.40 -44.04
CA THR A 28 -11.33 22.01 -43.11
C THR A 28 -11.41 20.50 -42.95
N ALA A 29 -11.70 20.03 -41.74
CA ALA A 29 -11.74 18.62 -41.37
C ALA A 29 -13.19 18.10 -41.30
N LEU A 30 -13.40 16.85 -41.70
CA LEU A 30 -14.68 16.15 -41.56
C LEU A 30 -14.82 15.53 -40.17
N HIS A 31 -15.94 15.82 -39.51
CA HIS A 31 -16.38 15.24 -38.24
C HIS A 31 -17.91 15.17 -38.23
N ASP A 32 -18.49 14.03 -37.85
CA ASP A 32 -19.95 13.78 -37.79
C ASP A 32 -20.75 14.28 -39.01
N GLY A 33 -20.22 14.01 -40.21
CA GLY A 33 -20.84 14.39 -41.49
C GLY A 33 -20.81 15.90 -41.80
N LYS A 34 -20.01 16.70 -41.07
CA LYS A 34 -19.88 18.15 -41.21
C LYS A 34 -18.42 18.57 -41.33
N CYS A 35 -18.17 19.64 -42.08
CA CYS A 35 -16.83 20.23 -42.19
C CYS A 35 -16.64 21.30 -41.11
N ILE A 36 -15.54 21.19 -40.36
CA ILE A 36 -15.16 22.09 -39.27
C ILE A 36 -13.71 22.56 -39.43
N ASN A 37 -13.41 23.82 -39.09
CA ASN A 37 -12.11 24.43 -39.36
C ASN A 37 -10.99 23.91 -38.43
N GLN A 38 -11.36 23.34 -37.27
CA GLN A 38 -10.48 22.70 -36.31
C GLN A 38 -11.25 21.53 -35.67
N CYS A 39 -10.57 20.42 -35.40
CA CYS A 39 -11.18 19.29 -34.69
C CYS A 39 -11.49 19.64 -33.22
N PRO A 40 -12.51 19.01 -32.60
CA PRO A 40 -12.83 19.22 -31.19
C PRO A 40 -11.72 18.67 -30.28
N PRO A 41 -11.77 18.95 -28.96
CA PRO A 41 -10.89 18.32 -27.98
C PRO A 41 -10.85 16.79 -28.11
N GLN A 42 -9.71 16.22 -27.71
CA GLN A 42 -9.37 14.79 -27.87
C GLN A 42 -9.32 14.29 -29.31
N HIS A 43 -9.37 15.17 -30.33
CA HIS A 43 -9.21 14.80 -31.74
C HIS A 43 -8.13 15.63 -32.46
N TYR A 44 -7.49 15.04 -33.48
CA TYR A 44 -6.60 15.70 -34.43
C TYR A 44 -7.07 15.49 -35.88
N MET A 45 -6.62 16.33 -36.81
CA MET A 45 -6.91 16.18 -38.24
C MET A 45 -5.91 15.23 -38.90
N ASP A 46 -6.38 14.12 -39.49
CA ASP A 46 -5.53 13.22 -40.28
C ASP A 46 -5.22 13.76 -41.69
N ASN A 47 -4.24 13.14 -42.36
CA ASN A 47 -3.80 13.53 -43.71
C ASN A 47 -4.89 13.43 -44.80
N HIS A 48 -6.08 12.92 -44.48
CA HIS A 48 -7.24 12.87 -45.36
C HIS A 48 -8.31 13.92 -44.97
N SER A 49 -7.93 14.91 -44.14
CA SER A 49 -8.84 15.93 -43.59
C SER A 49 -10.03 15.34 -42.83
N ARG A 50 -9.79 14.34 -41.98
CA ARG A 50 -10.80 13.79 -41.05
C ARG A 50 -10.34 13.93 -39.60
N CYS A 51 -11.26 14.20 -38.68
CA CYS A 51 -10.95 14.18 -37.26
C CYS A 51 -10.80 12.73 -36.77
N ARG A 52 -9.71 12.46 -36.05
CA ARG A 52 -9.31 11.17 -35.47
C ARG A 52 -8.98 11.33 -33.99
N ASP A 53 -9.21 10.30 -33.20
CA ASP A 53 -8.95 10.30 -31.77
C ASP A 53 -7.47 10.50 -31.42
N CYS A 54 -7.21 11.32 -30.40
CA CYS A 54 -5.91 11.43 -29.76
C CYS A 54 -5.61 10.21 -28.87
N HIS A 55 -4.34 10.03 -28.49
CA HIS A 55 -3.99 9.15 -27.39
C HIS A 55 -4.76 9.56 -26.09
N PRO A 56 -5.29 8.62 -25.27
CA PRO A 56 -6.17 8.96 -24.14
C PRO A 56 -5.61 9.88 -23.05
N SER A 57 -4.29 10.10 -23.01
CA SER A 57 -3.65 11.08 -22.12
C SER A 57 -3.75 12.53 -22.62
N CYS A 58 -4.07 12.75 -23.89
CA CYS A 58 -4.09 14.08 -24.50
C CYS A 58 -5.48 14.73 -24.47
N ARG A 59 -5.54 16.02 -24.14
CA ARG A 59 -6.71 16.88 -24.39
C ARG A 59 -6.72 17.45 -25.81
N SER A 60 -5.55 17.59 -26.42
CA SER A 60 -5.32 18.01 -27.79
C SER A 60 -3.99 17.41 -28.25
N CYS A 61 -3.87 17.05 -29.52
CA CYS A 61 -2.69 16.37 -30.06
C CYS A 61 -2.46 16.73 -31.54
N VAL A 62 -1.28 16.39 -32.06
CA VAL A 62 -0.96 16.43 -33.51
C VAL A 62 -1.05 15.07 -34.19
N GLY A 63 -1.28 14.00 -33.43
CA GLY A 63 -1.23 12.61 -33.88
C GLY A 63 -1.71 11.63 -32.81
N PRO A 64 -1.75 10.32 -33.13
CA PRO A 64 -2.41 9.31 -32.31
C PRO A 64 -1.52 8.75 -31.18
N LEU A 65 -0.24 9.12 -31.09
CA LEU A 65 0.70 8.56 -30.11
C LEU A 65 0.71 9.35 -28.80
N ALA A 66 1.13 8.71 -27.71
CA ALA A 66 1.31 9.35 -26.40
C ALA A 66 2.35 10.49 -26.37
N SER A 67 3.18 10.58 -27.41
CA SER A 67 4.17 11.63 -27.68
C SER A 67 3.62 12.88 -28.36
N ASP A 68 2.38 12.81 -28.85
CA ASP A 68 1.84 13.77 -29.79
C ASP A 68 0.90 14.77 -29.09
N CYS A 69 0.77 14.69 -27.76
CA CYS A 69 -0.05 15.60 -26.97
C CYS A 69 0.50 17.03 -27.04
N LEU A 70 -0.39 17.98 -27.35
CA LEU A 70 -0.16 19.43 -27.20
C LEU A 70 -0.60 19.92 -25.80
N LEU A 71 -1.59 19.23 -25.20
CA LEU A 71 -2.12 19.50 -23.87
C LEU A 71 -2.54 18.19 -23.21
N CYS A 72 -2.36 18.08 -21.90
CA CYS A 72 -2.72 16.89 -21.11
C CYS A 72 -4.20 16.90 -20.71
N LEU A 73 -4.79 15.71 -20.60
CA LEU A 73 -6.21 15.54 -20.25
C LEU A 73 -6.49 15.79 -18.77
N LYS A 74 -5.60 15.36 -17.89
CA LYS A 74 -5.67 15.66 -16.44
C LYS A 74 -4.99 17.00 -16.16
N PRO A 75 -5.58 17.88 -15.33
CA PRO A 75 -4.97 19.16 -14.96
C PRO A 75 -3.75 19.02 -14.02
N GLU A 76 -3.53 17.83 -13.47
CA GLU A 76 -2.38 17.48 -12.61
C GLU A 76 -1.19 16.92 -13.41
N GLU A 77 -1.36 16.67 -14.72
CA GLU A 77 -0.30 16.17 -15.59
C GLU A 77 0.30 17.31 -16.42
N VAL A 78 1.63 17.41 -16.37
CA VAL A 78 2.44 18.39 -17.10
C VAL A 78 3.04 17.77 -18.36
N LEU A 79 3.26 18.58 -19.39
CA LEU A 79 3.77 18.13 -20.67
C LEU A 79 5.30 18.09 -20.68
N LEU A 80 5.89 16.92 -20.91
CA LEU A 80 7.32 16.78 -21.21
C LEU A 80 7.53 16.69 -22.73
N PRO A 81 8.04 17.74 -23.39
CA PRO A 81 8.34 17.68 -24.83
C PRO A 81 9.50 16.72 -25.10
N GLN A 82 9.44 15.98 -26.21
CA GLN A 82 10.50 15.01 -26.56
C GLN A 82 11.82 15.67 -26.99
N SER A 83 11.80 16.95 -27.33
CA SER A 83 12.97 17.77 -27.67
C SER A 83 12.68 19.24 -27.35
N ILE A 84 13.72 20.03 -27.10
CA ILE A 84 13.63 21.46 -26.75
C ILE A 84 12.92 22.28 -27.84
N HIS A 85 12.92 21.79 -29.08
CA HIS A 85 12.30 22.44 -30.24
C HIS A 85 10.89 21.91 -30.60
N LEU A 86 10.34 20.95 -29.85
CA LEU A 86 9.01 20.38 -30.11
C LEU A 86 7.97 20.96 -29.16
N HIS A 87 6.79 21.28 -29.68
CA HIS A 87 5.65 21.81 -28.92
C HIS A 87 4.63 20.72 -28.52
N HIS A 88 4.93 19.45 -28.81
CA HIS A 88 4.18 18.28 -28.36
C HIS A 88 5.09 17.35 -27.55
N GLY A 89 4.48 16.50 -26.71
CA GLY A 89 5.19 15.66 -25.77
C GLY A 89 4.33 14.62 -25.06
N ILE A 90 4.89 14.05 -23.99
CA ILE A 90 4.27 13.03 -23.17
C ILE A 90 3.81 13.64 -21.84
N CYS A 91 2.58 13.34 -21.43
CA CYS A 91 2.01 13.78 -20.16
C CYS A 91 2.52 12.94 -18.98
N ARG A 92 2.94 13.60 -17.88
CA ARG A 92 3.32 12.96 -16.61
C ARG A 92 2.99 13.86 -15.42
N GLY A 93 2.83 13.29 -14.22
CA GLY A 93 2.59 14.04 -12.97
C GLY A 93 3.80 14.79 -12.40
N GLY A 94 4.73 15.32 -13.22
CA GLY A 94 5.84 16.14 -12.74
C GLY A 94 7.02 16.31 -13.72
N CYS A 95 7.74 17.43 -13.57
CA CYS A 95 8.97 17.72 -14.30
C CYS A 95 10.21 17.08 -13.65
N SER A 96 11.30 16.94 -14.41
CA SER A 96 12.59 16.44 -13.90
C SER A 96 13.39 17.53 -13.16
N SER A 97 14.35 17.14 -12.32
CA SER A 97 15.14 17.99 -11.42
C SER A 97 15.96 19.11 -12.08
N HIS A 98 16.06 19.12 -13.40
CA HIS A 98 16.78 20.13 -14.21
C HIS A 98 15.88 20.91 -15.16
N THR A 99 14.55 20.76 -15.02
CA THR A 99 13.52 21.43 -15.81
C THR A 99 12.56 22.21 -14.92
N PHE A 100 12.10 23.37 -15.38
CA PHE A 100 11.08 24.19 -14.72
C PHE A 100 9.77 24.13 -15.50
N LEU A 101 8.65 24.37 -14.82
CA LEU A 101 7.32 24.43 -15.41
C LEU A 101 7.06 25.84 -15.95
N ASP A 102 6.56 25.97 -17.18
CA ASP A 102 6.13 27.25 -17.75
C ASP A 102 4.63 27.55 -17.51
N ASP A 103 4.20 28.77 -17.84
CA ASP A 103 2.80 29.23 -17.69
C ASP A 103 1.79 28.40 -18.53
N LYS A 104 2.26 27.49 -19.38
CA LYS A 104 1.48 26.58 -20.22
C LYS A 104 1.61 25.12 -19.76
N GLN A 105 2.00 24.89 -18.51
CA GLN A 105 2.16 23.56 -17.91
C GLN A 105 3.14 22.65 -18.67
N THR A 106 4.13 23.23 -19.35
CA THR A 106 5.16 22.50 -20.12
C THR A 106 6.51 22.55 -19.39
N CYS A 107 7.19 21.40 -19.27
CA CYS A 107 8.51 21.31 -18.66
C CYS A 107 9.61 21.81 -19.62
N ARG A 108 10.32 22.87 -19.26
CA ARG A 108 11.44 23.45 -20.04
C ARG A 108 12.78 23.29 -19.33
N GLY A 109 13.83 23.02 -20.11
CA GLY A 109 15.22 23.10 -19.64
C GLY A 109 15.72 24.54 -19.59
N ARG A 110 16.77 24.80 -18.79
CA ARG A 110 17.48 26.08 -18.84
C ARG A 110 18.39 26.12 -20.08
N SER A 111 18.05 26.96 -21.05
CA SER A 111 18.92 27.28 -22.19
C SER A 111 20.13 28.11 -21.75
N PHE A 112 21.33 27.56 -21.94
CA PHE A 112 22.55 28.37 -22.02
C PHE A 112 22.75 28.87 -23.46
N ALA A 113 23.45 30.01 -23.59
CA ALA A 113 23.90 30.65 -24.83
C ALA A 113 22.82 31.30 -25.74
N GLU A 114 22.71 32.61 -25.63
CA GLU A 114 23.02 33.49 -26.77
C GLU A 114 24.44 34.05 -26.53
N GLY A 115 25.22 34.38 -27.58
CA GLY A 115 26.48 35.14 -27.41
C GLY A 115 27.80 34.57 -27.96
N ILE A 116 27.80 34.07 -29.21
CA ILE A 116 28.81 34.40 -30.26
C ILE A 116 30.31 34.06 -30.02
N GLU A 117 30.82 33.11 -30.82
CA GLU A 117 32.16 33.02 -31.50
C GLU A 117 33.48 33.04 -30.64
N GLU A 118 34.63 32.49 -31.08
CA GLU A 118 35.04 31.88 -32.37
C GLU A 118 36.05 30.69 -32.20
N HIS A 119 36.60 30.20 -33.31
CA HIS A 119 37.45 29.01 -33.53
C HIS A 119 38.63 28.71 -32.57
N ALA A 120 38.87 27.41 -32.29
CA ALA A 120 40.08 26.68 -32.72
C ALA A 120 40.11 25.14 -32.46
N HIS A 121 40.25 24.36 -33.54
CA HIS A 121 41.01 23.10 -33.71
C HIS A 121 41.08 21.96 -32.66
N SER A 122 40.54 20.79 -33.09
CA SER A 122 41.25 19.48 -33.21
C SER A 122 41.33 18.47 -32.04
N GLN A 123 40.58 17.36 -32.21
CA GLN A 123 40.91 15.94 -31.90
C GLN A 123 41.47 15.57 -30.50
N THR A 124 40.87 14.62 -29.76
CA THR A 124 40.93 13.19 -30.11
C THR A 124 39.99 12.27 -29.29
N LYS A 125 39.47 11.23 -29.98
CA LYS A 125 39.15 9.83 -29.58
C LYS A 125 38.46 9.44 -28.23
N SER A 126 37.54 8.49 -28.41
CA SER A 126 37.19 7.32 -27.55
C SER A 126 36.48 7.49 -26.19
N GLN A 127 35.18 7.20 -26.23
CA GLN A 127 34.41 6.40 -25.24
C GLN A 127 35.05 4.99 -24.99
N PRO A 128 34.65 4.19 -23.96
CA PRO A 128 33.33 4.20 -23.30
C PRO A 128 33.30 4.22 -21.76
N HIS A 129 32.08 4.22 -21.21
CA HIS A 129 31.77 4.16 -19.78
C HIS A 129 32.20 2.84 -19.12
N GLN A 130 32.55 2.92 -17.83
CA GLN A 130 32.31 1.84 -16.88
C GLN A 130 31.83 2.42 -15.56
N LEU A 131 30.80 1.82 -14.96
CA LEU A 131 30.18 2.25 -13.71
C LEU A 131 30.16 1.10 -12.70
N CYS A 132 30.52 1.47 -11.47
CA CYS A 132 30.24 0.87 -10.16
C CYS A 132 31.21 -0.21 -9.63
N PRO A 133 31.28 -0.41 -8.29
CA PRO A 133 31.14 0.51 -7.14
C PRO A 133 32.44 0.38 -6.26
N PRO A 134 32.49 0.31 -4.89
CA PRO A 134 31.63 0.79 -3.79
C PRO A 134 32.36 1.55 -2.63
N GLN A 135 31.58 2.06 -1.67
CA GLN A 135 31.83 2.20 -0.20
C GLN A 135 33.08 2.91 0.42
N ILE A 136 32.78 3.98 1.17
CA ILE A 136 33.12 4.24 2.62
C ILE A 136 34.50 4.82 3.06
N MET A 137 34.39 5.94 3.81
CA MET A 137 35.28 6.57 4.83
C MET A 137 36.51 7.46 4.51
N ALA A 138 36.42 8.68 5.07
CA ALA A 138 37.39 9.37 5.95
C ALA A 138 38.47 10.38 5.43
N LEU A 139 38.22 11.66 5.76
CA LEU A 139 39.12 12.63 6.43
C LEU A 139 40.31 13.36 5.72
N SER A 140 40.12 14.68 5.57
CA SER A 140 40.90 15.77 6.23
C SER A 140 41.90 16.66 5.43
N ALA A 141 41.84 17.97 5.73
CA ALA A 141 42.78 19.08 5.44
C ALA A 141 42.81 19.63 3.98
N GLN A 142 42.38 20.88 3.70
CA GLN A 142 43.05 22.22 3.89
C GLN A 142 44.11 22.52 2.80
N ASN A 143 44.32 23.76 2.29
CA ASN A 143 44.18 25.08 2.93
C ASN A 143 43.93 26.28 1.94
N LYS A 144 43.85 27.50 2.49
CA LYS A 144 43.88 28.89 1.93
C LYS A 144 45.00 29.17 0.88
N SER A 145 45.08 30.28 0.10
CA SER A 145 44.29 31.52 -0.18
C SER A 145 44.86 32.22 -1.47
N VAL A 146 44.35 33.35 -2.01
CA VAL A 146 44.75 34.78 -1.75
C VAL A 146 43.96 35.74 -2.69
N ILE A 147 43.85 37.04 -2.33
CA ILE A 147 43.06 38.17 -2.95
C ILE A 147 43.90 39.47 -2.71
N PRO A 148 43.99 40.57 -3.53
CA PRO A 148 43.00 41.30 -4.39
C PRO A 148 43.60 41.63 -5.81
N PRO A 149 43.38 42.76 -6.57
CA PRO A 149 42.52 43.98 -6.51
C PRO A 149 41.77 44.32 -7.85
N ALA A 150 41.39 45.57 -8.19
CA ALA A 150 40.30 46.41 -7.64
C ALA A 150 40.04 47.70 -8.50
N GLY A 151 38.83 48.30 -8.42
CA GLY A 151 38.46 49.63 -9.00
C GLY A 151 37.72 49.58 -10.37
N SER A 152 36.94 50.59 -10.83
CA SER A 152 36.51 51.90 -10.27
C SER A 152 35.20 52.42 -10.96
N VAL A 153 34.55 53.48 -10.43
CA VAL A 153 33.25 54.07 -10.92
C VAL A 153 33.44 55.46 -11.58
N PRO A 154 32.44 56.05 -12.30
CA PRO A 154 31.30 56.84 -11.73
C PRO A 154 29.95 56.69 -12.52
N GLY A 155 28.81 57.35 -12.24
CA GLY A 155 28.36 58.14 -11.08
C GLY A 155 27.42 59.34 -11.39
N ARG A 156 26.47 59.68 -10.47
CA ARG A 156 25.60 60.91 -10.37
C ARG A 156 24.37 61.04 -11.31
N LEU A 157 23.28 61.80 -10.99
CA LEU A 157 23.06 62.89 -9.99
C LEU A 157 21.55 63.04 -9.56
N GLN A 158 21.27 63.26 -8.25
CA GLN A 158 20.10 63.97 -7.58
C GLN A 158 18.62 63.67 -7.96
N THR A 159 17.59 63.75 -7.10
CA THR A 159 17.31 64.13 -5.66
C THR A 159 16.16 63.21 -5.15
N THR A 160 15.60 63.15 -3.93
CA THR A 160 15.74 63.73 -2.54
C THR A 160 15.14 62.66 -1.57
N VAL A 161 15.40 62.47 -0.26
CA VAL A 161 16.01 63.21 0.88
C VAL A 161 14.98 64.05 1.70
N ARG A 162 14.76 63.91 3.04
CA ARG A 162 15.25 63.02 4.16
C ARG A 162 14.34 63.20 5.43
N PRO A 163 14.60 62.71 6.69
CA PRO A 163 15.76 62.00 7.29
C PRO A 163 15.46 60.57 7.87
N VAL A 164 16.37 59.64 8.20
CA VAL A 164 17.81 59.59 8.62
C VAL A 164 18.04 59.78 10.14
N PRO A 165 18.92 58.99 10.83
CA PRO A 165 19.99 58.12 10.27
C PRO A 165 19.91 56.60 10.59
N PRO A 166 20.43 55.77 9.67
CA PRO A 166 21.03 54.46 9.98
C PRO A 166 22.46 54.29 9.37
N ARG A 167 23.01 53.06 9.53
CA ARG A 167 24.15 52.42 8.80
C ARG A 167 25.59 52.56 9.37
N PRO A 168 26.50 51.56 9.08
CA PRO A 168 27.34 50.96 10.12
C PRO A 168 28.78 50.58 9.63
N ALA A 169 29.28 49.39 10.03
CA ALA A 169 30.52 48.69 9.65
C ALA A 169 31.78 49.03 10.50
N CYS A 170 32.83 48.19 10.61
CA CYS A 170 33.14 46.94 9.89
C CYS A 170 34.00 45.95 10.72
N MET A 171 34.32 44.78 10.14
CA MET A 171 35.46 43.90 10.48
C MET A 171 36.82 44.64 10.35
N LYS A 172 38.00 44.17 10.83
CA LYS A 172 38.56 42.80 11.08
C LYS A 172 39.67 42.90 12.19
N ASP A 173 40.40 41.85 12.63
CA ASP A 173 41.53 41.18 11.93
C ASP A 173 42.01 39.87 12.62
N ALA A 174 42.94 39.12 12.00
CA ALA A 174 43.43 37.81 12.49
C ALA A 174 44.86 37.38 12.01
N VAL A 175 45.55 36.52 12.77
CA VAL A 175 46.93 35.98 12.60
C VAL A 175 47.04 34.64 13.39
N SER A 176 47.79 33.56 13.09
CA SER A 176 48.37 32.95 11.86
C SER A 176 48.68 31.43 12.12
N PRO A 177 48.98 30.57 11.12
CA PRO A 177 48.98 29.09 11.25
C PRO A 177 50.34 28.36 11.08
N ALA A 178 50.49 27.13 11.64
CA ALA A 178 51.53 26.15 11.23
C ALA A 178 51.22 24.66 11.58
N ALA A 179 51.78 23.74 10.77
CA ALA A 179 52.01 22.28 11.00
C ALA A 179 50.80 21.29 11.03
N TYR A 180 51.10 19.97 10.96
CA TYR A 180 50.25 18.95 10.30
C TYR A 180 50.27 17.53 10.91
N LYS A 181 49.11 16.85 10.86
CA LYS A 181 48.74 15.41 11.04
C LYS A 181 49.76 14.35 11.53
N ALA A 182 49.36 13.58 12.56
CA ALA A 182 49.59 12.11 12.70
C ALA A 182 48.55 11.48 13.68
N SER A 183 48.52 10.14 13.82
CA SER A 183 47.46 9.39 14.55
C SER A 183 47.78 9.06 16.03
N LEU A 184 46.80 8.48 16.74
CA LEU A 184 46.84 8.14 18.17
C LEU A 184 47.86 7.03 18.50
N SER A 185 48.52 7.12 19.67
CA SER A 185 48.34 6.17 20.80
C SER A 185 49.51 6.25 21.81
N LYS A 186 49.20 6.55 23.09
CA LYS A 186 50.03 6.26 24.30
C LYS A 186 51.42 6.99 24.38
N THR A 187 51.97 7.36 25.55
CA THR A 187 51.55 7.18 26.96
C THR A 187 52.18 8.24 27.86
N ILE A 188 51.47 8.64 28.92
CA ILE A 188 51.97 9.18 30.21
C ILE A 188 52.59 10.60 30.22
N SER A 189 52.24 11.33 31.28
CA SER A 189 52.67 12.71 31.65
C SER A 189 52.14 13.85 30.76
N ALA A 190 51.58 14.95 31.26
CA ALA A 190 51.34 15.34 32.66
C ALA A 190 49.83 15.61 32.91
N LYS A 191 49.15 14.68 33.60
CA LYS A 191 47.77 14.85 34.08
C LYS A 191 47.79 15.41 35.51
N GLN A 192 48.43 16.57 35.71
CA GLN A 192 48.89 16.96 37.05
C GLN A 192 48.91 18.44 37.43
N ASP A 193 48.62 19.39 36.53
CA ASP A 193 48.73 20.84 36.83
C ASP A 193 47.49 21.69 36.50
N ALA A 194 46.39 21.07 36.06
CA ALA A 194 45.07 21.72 36.06
C ALA A 194 44.43 21.69 37.46
N ASP A 195 44.55 20.55 38.16
CA ASP A 195 43.99 20.36 39.51
C ASP A 195 44.69 21.23 40.58
N LYS A 196 45.94 21.68 40.33
CA LYS A 196 46.69 22.53 41.28
C LYS A 196 46.22 23.99 41.35
N LEU A 197 45.53 24.50 40.33
CA LEU A 197 45.06 25.90 40.35
C LEU A 197 43.75 26.07 41.13
N ALA A 198 42.97 24.99 41.30
CA ALA A 198 41.83 24.95 42.20
C ALA A 198 42.26 24.85 43.69
N ASP A 199 43.26 24.01 44.00
CA ASP A 199 43.69 23.71 45.37
C ASP A 199 44.45 24.88 46.06
N LEU A 200 44.90 25.88 45.30
CA LEU A 200 45.64 27.04 45.82
C LEU A 200 44.76 28.19 46.37
N LEU A 201 43.44 28.17 46.15
CA LEU A 201 42.54 29.22 46.65
C LEU A 201 41.81 28.88 47.97
N GLU A 202 41.70 27.60 48.37
CA GLU A 202 40.92 27.22 49.56
C GLU A 202 41.66 27.31 50.91
N ARG A 203 43.01 27.44 50.94
CA ARG A 203 43.80 27.08 52.14
C ARG A 203 44.63 28.18 52.84
N ARG A 204 44.26 29.47 52.79
CA ARG A 204 44.87 30.48 53.69
C ARG A 204 43.99 31.54 54.39
N LEU A 205 42.68 31.61 54.20
CA LEU A 205 41.83 32.61 54.90
C LEU A 205 40.58 32.06 55.61
N ILE A 206 40.76 31.02 56.44
CA ILE A 206 39.94 30.85 57.65
C ILE A 206 40.84 30.67 58.87
N SER A 207 41.07 31.76 59.61
CA SER A 207 41.47 31.69 61.03
C SER A 207 41.02 32.93 61.83
N SER A 208 39.75 33.31 61.69
CA SER A 208 39.01 33.95 62.78
C SER A 208 37.76 33.11 63.03
N ARG A 209 37.49 32.79 64.30
CA ARG A 209 36.46 31.82 64.70
C ARG A 209 35.38 32.56 65.48
N TYR A 210 34.15 32.54 64.99
CA TYR A 210 33.00 32.81 65.85
C TYR A 210 32.39 31.48 66.28
N ARG A 211 32.29 31.26 67.59
CA ARG A 211 31.57 30.15 68.23
C ARG A 211 30.44 30.75 69.04
N ASP A 212 29.28 30.10 69.07
CA ASP A 212 28.31 30.36 70.12
C ASP A 212 28.73 29.70 71.45
N GLY A 213 28.03 30.01 72.53
CA GLY A 213 28.31 29.50 73.87
C GLY A 213 28.09 27.99 74.07
N ARG A 214 27.69 27.22 73.04
CA ARG A 214 27.56 25.76 73.07
C ARG A 214 28.42 25.03 72.02
N GLY A 215 29.22 25.76 71.24
CA GLY A 215 30.47 25.25 70.68
C GLY A 215 30.36 24.32 69.45
N GLN A 216 29.18 24.21 68.84
CA GLN A 216 29.05 23.57 67.52
C GLN A 216 29.49 24.52 66.38
N GLN A 217 29.80 23.95 65.21
CA GLN A 217 30.42 24.65 64.09
C GLN A 217 29.54 24.51 62.83
N LYS A 218 28.96 25.62 62.37
CA LYS A 218 28.05 25.70 61.21
C LYS A 218 28.77 25.92 59.89
N SER A 219 28.08 25.64 58.78
CA SER A 219 28.68 25.55 57.44
C SER A 219 28.48 26.81 56.60
N TYR A 220 29.47 27.15 55.77
CA TYR A 220 29.44 28.33 54.90
C TYR A 220 28.26 28.35 53.90
N LYS A 221 27.72 27.17 53.55
CA LYS A 221 26.51 27.06 52.71
C LYS A 221 25.24 27.63 53.34
N GLU A 222 25.16 27.71 54.68
CA GLU A 222 24.07 28.40 55.36
C GLU A 222 24.17 29.94 55.18
N ILE A 223 25.38 30.46 55.00
CA ILE A 223 25.64 31.91 54.85
C ILE A 223 25.31 32.39 53.43
N GLU A 224 25.64 31.60 52.41
CA GLU A 224 25.26 31.91 51.01
C GLU A 224 23.73 31.91 50.81
N SER A 225 23.02 31.05 51.53
CA SER A 225 21.55 31.06 51.58
C SER A 225 20.99 32.33 52.23
N LEU A 226 21.62 32.82 53.29
CA LEU A 226 21.21 34.07 53.95
C LEU A 226 21.44 35.32 53.08
N PHE A 227 22.50 35.34 52.25
CA PHE A 227 22.77 36.49 51.38
C PHE A 227 21.75 36.68 50.25
N ARG A 228 21.16 35.58 49.71
CA ARG A 228 20.10 35.67 48.70
C ARG A 228 18.75 36.16 49.26
N ILE A 229 18.49 36.02 50.56
CA ILE A 229 17.21 36.38 51.18
C ILE A 229 17.01 37.91 51.27
N TYR A 230 18.10 38.68 51.33
CA TYR A 230 18.05 40.13 51.59
C TYR A 230 17.83 41.04 50.35
N GLN A 231 17.69 40.48 49.14
CA GLN A 231 17.50 41.27 47.90
C GLN A 231 16.13 41.05 47.21
N LEU A 232 15.21 40.31 47.82
CA LEU A 232 13.90 39.99 47.26
C LEU A 232 12.78 40.38 48.24
N ALA A 233 12.71 41.66 48.61
CA ALA A 233 11.70 42.18 49.53
C ALA A 233 11.14 43.53 49.05
N SER A 234 9.83 43.61 48.86
CA SER A 234 9.11 44.87 48.59
C SER A 234 8.50 45.42 49.89
N LEU A 235 8.59 46.74 50.07
CA LEU A 235 8.11 47.46 51.25
C LEU A 235 6.64 47.89 51.09
N GLU A 236 5.71 46.94 51.15
CA GLU A 236 4.27 47.27 51.11
C GLU A 236 3.75 47.53 52.54
N SER A 237 3.26 48.74 52.81
CA SER A 237 2.74 49.14 54.15
C SER A 237 3.70 48.84 55.32
N GLY A 238 4.99 49.11 55.15
CA GLY A 238 6.01 48.99 56.20
C GLY A 238 6.42 47.55 56.55
N HIS A 239 5.98 46.55 55.80
CA HIS A 239 6.33 45.15 56.01
C HIS A 239 7.04 44.59 54.78
N CYS A 240 8.19 43.92 54.98
CA CYS A 240 8.89 43.24 53.89
C CYS A 240 8.10 42.00 53.43
N ARG A 241 7.60 42.02 52.20
CA ARG A 241 7.03 40.83 51.52
C ARG A 241 7.98 40.32 50.45
N THR A 242 8.17 39.01 50.40
CA THR A 242 8.98 38.31 49.38
C THR A 242 8.26 38.16 48.04
N ASN A 243 6.93 38.08 48.06
CA ASN A 243 6.08 37.96 46.88
C ASN A 243 5.14 39.17 46.77
N CYS A 244 4.97 39.68 45.56
CA CYS A 244 3.94 40.65 45.23
C CYS A 244 2.53 40.03 45.23
N LYS A 245 1.50 40.86 45.31
CA LYS A 245 0.10 40.44 45.12
C LYS A 245 -0.15 40.07 43.64
N GLU A 246 -1.11 39.19 43.41
CA GLU A 246 -1.58 38.77 42.08
C GLU A 246 -1.82 39.97 41.14
N GLY A 247 -1.53 39.80 39.84
CA GLY A 247 -1.50 40.89 38.87
C GLY A 247 -0.29 41.84 38.97
N ASN A 248 0.72 41.54 39.81
CA ASN A 248 1.96 42.34 39.94
C ASN A 248 3.21 41.46 40.00
N PHE A 249 4.34 41.98 39.52
CA PHE A 249 5.67 41.36 39.59
C PHE A 249 6.65 42.22 40.40
N LEU A 250 7.70 41.62 40.94
CA LEU A 250 8.75 42.34 41.68
C LEU A 250 9.79 42.91 40.71
N ASN A 251 9.98 44.23 40.72
CA ASN A 251 11.10 44.87 40.07
C ASN A 251 12.36 44.69 40.94
N VAL A 252 13.25 43.77 40.53
CA VAL A 252 14.49 43.44 41.26
C VAL A 252 15.50 44.59 41.34
N VAL A 253 15.29 45.69 40.60
CA VAL A 253 16.18 46.87 40.60
C VAL A 253 15.67 47.97 41.54
N THR A 254 14.35 48.19 41.64
CA THR A 254 13.76 49.21 42.54
C THR A 254 13.21 48.65 43.85
N GLY A 255 13.00 47.33 43.93
CA GLY A 255 12.34 46.68 45.07
C GLY A 255 10.83 46.87 45.10
N GLU A 256 10.21 47.40 44.03
CA GLU A 256 8.78 47.71 43.99
C GLU A 256 7.97 46.62 43.29
N CYS A 257 6.73 46.40 43.75
CA CYS A 257 5.74 45.60 43.03
C CYS A 257 5.08 46.43 41.92
N LEU A 258 5.39 46.11 40.67
CA LEU A 258 4.82 46.77 39.47
C LEU A 258 3.72 45.90 38.84
N ARG A 259 2.71 46.54 38.25
CA ARG A 259 1.59 45.83 37.60
C ARG A 259 2.03 45.06 36.37
N CYS A 260 1.42 43.89 36.18
CA CYS A 260 1.51 43.12 34.95
C CYS A 260 0.86 43.85 33.76
N HIS A 261 1.25 43.45 32.54
CA HIS A 261 0.54 43.87 31.34
C HIS A 261 -0.92 43.36 31.38
N PRO A 262 -1.95 44.14 31.00
CA PRO A 262 -3.37 43.77 31.17
C PRO A 262 -3.84 42.47 30.50
N SER A 263 -3.03 41.86 29.63
CA SER A 263 -3.29 40.53 29.06
C SER A 263 -2.96 39.37 30.01
N CYS A 264 -1.99 39.56 30.91
CA CYS A 264 -1.48 38.55 31.82
C CYS A 264 -2.27 38.53 33.13
N GLU A 265 -2.50 37.34 33.68
CA GLU A 265 -3.06 37.17 35.04
C GLU A 265 -1.92 37.18 36.10
N SER A 266 -0.82 36.50 35.79
CA SER A 266 0.47 36.63 36.47
C SER A 266 1.58 36.89 35.44
N CYS A 267 2.68 37.52 35.87
CA CYS A 267 3.80 37.86 35.00
C CYS A 267 5.14 37.89 35.74
N SER A 268 6.24 37.83 34.98
CA SER A 268 7.62 38.07 35.43
C SER A 268 8.14 39.47 35.09
N GLY A 269 7.33 40.29 34.41
CA GLY A 269 7.70 41.62 33.92
C GLY A 269 6.53 42.42 33.35
N ALA A 270 6.74 43.71 33.11
CA ALA A 270 5.69 44.64 32.65
C ALA A 270 5.27 44.47 31.17
N GLY A 271 5.99 43.65 30.40
CA GLY A 271 5.73 43.48 28.96
C GLY A 271 4.65 42.43 28.66
N PRO A 272 3.96 42.53 27.50
CA PRO A 272 3.00 41.52 27.05
C PRO A 272 3.63 40.15 26.74
N LEU A 273 4.96 40.10 26.58
CA LEU A 273 5.79 38.89 26.40
C LEU A 273 6.30 38.30 27.73
N SER A 274 5.84 38.83 28.87
CA SER A 274 6.30 38.45 30.21
C SER A 274 5.21 37.77 31.04
N CYS A 275 4.11 37.32 30.42
CA CYS A 275 3.07 36.59 31.13
C CYS A 275 3.61 35.23 31.63
N THR A 276 3.18 34.83 32.82
CA THR A 276 3.42 33.50 33.42
C THR A 276 2.12 32.72 33.64
N SER A 277 0.97 33.39 33.62
CA SER A 277 -0.36 32.76 33.46
C SER A 277 -1.32 33.71 32.73
N CYS A 278 -2.40 33.14 32.19
CA CYS A 278 -3.37 33.83 31.38
C CYS A 278 -4.79 33.67 31.95
N HIS A 279 -5.52 34.80 31.96
CA HIS A 279 -6.93 34.89 32.28
C HIS A 279 -7.75 33.78 31.60
N ALA A 280 -8.79 33.27 32.26
CA ALA A 280 -9.50 32.03 31.93
C ALA A 280 -9.86 31.76 30.45
N ASN A 281 -10.06 32.80 29.62
CA ASN A 281 -10.40 32.67 28.19
C ASN A 281 -9.18 32.74 27.24
N SER A 282 -7.96 32.69 27.77
CA SER A 282 -6.70 32.81 27.02
C SER A 282 -5.69 31.75 27.46
N VAL A 283 -4.87 31.31 26.51
CA VAL A 283 -3.77 30.35 26.68
C VAL A 283 -2.41 31.03 26.59
N LEU A 284 -1.45 30.53 27.36
CA LEU A 284 -0.06 31.00 27.37
C LEU A 284 0.72 30.35 26.22
N VAL A 285 1.18 31.16 25.27
CA VAL A 285 2.05 30.69 24.18
C VAL A 285 3.53 30.75 24.59
N PRO A 286 4.44 29.93 24.01
CA PRO A 286 5.84 29.82 24.45
C PRO A 286 6.67 31.11 24.38
N SER A 287 6.20 32.15 23.69
CA SER A 287 6.80 33.48 23.67
C SER A 287 6.43 34.36 24.88
N GLY A 288 5.69 33.83 25.88
CA GLY A 288 5.27 34.56 27.07
C GLY A 288 4.08 35.49 26.86
N LEU A 289 3.33 35.30 25.76
CA LEU A 289 2.11 36.03 25.41
C LEU A 289 0.86 35.23 25.79
N CYS A 290 -0.24 35.94 26.09
CA CYS A 290 -1.57 35.34 26.19
C CYS A 290 -2.33 35.50 24.85
N ALA A 291 -2.88 34.40 24.32
CA ALA A 291 -3.63 34.35 23.07
C ALA A 291 -4.98 33.61 23.27
N PRO A 292 -6.02 33.85 22.46
CA PRO A 292 -7.32 33.19 22.64
C PRO A 292 -7.33 31.69 22.27
N LYS A 293 -6.34 31.22 21.49
CA LYS A 293 -6.08 29.82 21.14
C LYS A 293 -4.59 29.61 20.86
N CYS A 294 -4.11 28.37 20.93
CA CYS A 294 -2.75 28.03 20.55
C CYS A 294 -2.51 28.22 19.04
N PRO A 295 -1.30 28.65 18.63
CA PRO A 295 -0.93 28.77 17.22
C PRO A 295 -0.69 27.40 16.57
N LEU A 296 -0.64 27.36 15.23
CA LEU A 296 -0.33 26.14 14.48
C LEU A 296 0.99 25.51 14.95
N GLY A 297 1.01 24.18 15.02
CA GLY A 297 2.09 23.41 15.63
C GLY A 297 2.07 23.33 17.17
N TYR A 298 1.01 23.83 17.83
CA TYR A 298 0.83 23.75 19.29
C TYR A 298 -0.61 23.37 19.68
N PHE A 299 -0.76 22.69 20.82
CA PHE A 299 -2.03 22.32 21.44
C PHE A 299 -2.09 22.83 22.89
N ASP A 300 -3.30 23.01 23.45
CA ASP A 300 -3.46 23.34 24.87
C ASP A 300 -3.33 22.05 25.70
N ASN A 301 -2.44 22.05 26.68
CA ASN A 301 -2.22 20.88 27.53
C ASN A 301 -3.33 20.64 28.58
N GLY A 302 -4.29 21.56 28.72
CA GLY A 302 -5.35 21.55 29.74
C GLY A 302 -5.14 22.56 30.86
N ASP A 303 -3.90 23.01 31.10
CA ASP A 303 -3.56 24.05 32.07
C ASP A 303 -3.63 25.47 31.47
N ARG A 304 -4.16 25.61 30.24
CA ARG A 304 -4.07 26.80 29.40
C ARG A 304 -2.63 27.13 28.96
N ILE A 305 -1.79 26.11 28.75
CA ILE A 305 -0.41 26.27 28.29
C ILE A 305 -0.21 25.56 26.95
N CYS A 306 0.26 26.30 25.95
CA CYS A 306 0.47 25.76 24.60
C CYS A 306 1.75 24.93 24.51
N GLN A 307 1.60 23.60 24.47
CA GLN A 307 2.69 22.65 24.23
C GLN A 307 2.84 22.34 22.74
N ALA A 308 4.06 22.02 22.30
CA ALA A 308 4.35 21.76 20.89
C ALA A 308 3.80 20.41 20.43
N CYS A 309 3.25 20.38 19.22
CA CYS A 309 2.94 19.15 18.49
C CYS A 309 4.23 18.40 18.10
N ASP A 310 4.09 17.16 17.62
CA ASP A 310 5.20 16.48 16.94
C ASP A 310 5.66 17.31 15.72
N SER A 311 6.96 17.23 15.44
CA SER A 311 7.62 17.70 14.22
C SER A 311 6.85 17.42 12.91
N GLN A 312 6.20 16.25 12.79
CA GLN A 312 5.48 15.82 11.58
C GLN A 312 4.07 16.43 11.48
N CYS A 313 3.51 16.93 12.58
CA CYS A 313 2.17 17.53 12.61
C CYS A 313 2.20 19.01 12.18
N LEU A 314 1.17 19.45 11.47
CA LEU A 314 0.83 20.87 11.30
C LEU A 314 -0.15 21.33 12.38
N THR A 315 -1.12 20.48 12.72
CA THR A 315 -1.98 20.60 13.90
C THR A 315 -2.00 19.28 14.66
N CYS A 316 -2.21 19.35 15.95
CA CYS A 316 -2.46 18.23 16.84
C CYS A 316 -3.45 18.68 17.91
N ASP A 317 -4.19 17.72 18.46
CA ASP A 317 -5.15 17.98 19.55
C ASP A 317 -4.57 17.54 20.90
N MET A 318 -3.54 16.68 20.88
CA MET A 318 -2.74 16.27 22.04
C MET A 318 -1.33 15.84 21.61
N ALA A 319 -0.41 15.70 22.57
CA ALA A 319 0.94 15.21 22.32
C ALA A 319 0.94 13.86 21.59
N GLY A 320 1.65 13.80 20.44
CA GLY A 320 1.79 12.59 19.63
C GLY A 320 0.59 12.21 18.75
N VAL A 321 -0.48 13.02 18.69
CA VAL A 321 -1.65 12.76 17.82
C VAL A 321 -1.88 13.94 16.88
N CYS A 322 -1.40 13.82 15.64
CA CYS A 322 -1.65 14.82 14.61
C CYS A 322 -3.13 14.84 14.19
N THR A 323 -3.63 16.05 13.89
CA THR A 323 -4.91 16.27 13.19
C THR A 323 -4.74 16.86 11.79
N SER A 324 -3.51 17.26 11.42
CA SER A 324 -3.09 17.49 10.04
C SER A 324 -1.57 17.35 9.89
N CYS A 325 -1.10 16.99 8.69
CA CYS A 325 0.32 16.75 8.41
C CYS A 325 1.06 18.01 7.94
N ARG A 326 2.33 18.14 8.33
CA ARG A 326 3.21 19.26 7.96
C ARG A 326 3.80 19.11 6.57
N ASP A 327 4.15 17.89 6.20
CA ASP A 327 4.57 17.56 4.84
C ASP A 327 3.33 17.25 3.97
N PRO A 328 3.08 18.00 2.89
CA PRO A 328 1.96 17.72 1.98
C PRO A 328 2.12 16.43 1.17
N ALA A 329 3.29 15.79 1.15
CA ALA A 329 3.45 14.45 0.57
C ALA A 329 2.93 13.33 1.50
N LYS A 330 2.76 13.62 2.79
CA LYS A 330 2.31 12.64 3.80
C LYS A 330 0.80 12.68 3.99
N VAL A 331 0.22 11.52 4.29
CA VAL A 331 -1.20 11.35 4.61
C VAL A 331 -1.40 11.14 6.11
N LEU A 332 -2.51 11.66 6.64
CA LEU A 332 -2.89 11.42 8.03
C LEU A 332 -3.58 10.06 8.16
N LEU A 333 -2.96 9.14 8.91
CA LEU A 333 -3.46 7.79 9.17
C LEU A 333 -3.23 7.44 10.65
N PHE A 334 -4.28 7.02 11.37
CA PHE A 334 -4.26 6.71 12.81
C PHE A 334 -3.67 7.81 13.73
N GLY A 335 -3.76 9.08 13.33
CA GLY A 335 -3.19 10.23 14.04
C GLY A 335 -1.70 10.48 13.74
N GLU A 336 -1.13 9.78 12.77
CA GLU A 336 0.28 9.88 12.39
C GLU A 336 0.46 10.39 10.94
N CYS A 337 1.60 11.03 10.69
CA CYS A 337 1.93 11.70 9.44
C CYS A 337 3.24 11.17 8.82
N GLN A 338 3.49 9.86 8.93
CA GLN A 338 4.68 9.18 8.40
C GLN A 338 4.46 8.50 7.04
N TYR A 339 3.21 8.24 6.66
CA TYR A 339 2.85 7.42 5.50
C TYR A 339 2.71 8.26 4.22
N ASP A 340 3.17 7.72 3.09
CA ASP A 340 3.03 8.32 1.75
C ASP A 340 1.71 7.94 1.03
N SER A 341 1.00 6.93 1.56
CA SER A 341 -0.29 6.46 1.05
C SER A 341 -1.11 5.82 2.17
N CYS A 342 -2.41 5.65 1.94
CA CYS A 342 -3.29 4.96 2.89
C CYS A 342 -3.06 3.44 2.88
N ALA A 343 -3.34 2.79 4.01
CA ALA A 343 -3.34 1.33 4.09
C ALA A 343 -4.52 0.71 3.32
N HIS A 344 -4.46 -0.60 3.10
CA HIS A 344 -5.62 -1.40 2.65
C HIS A 344 -6.84 -1.13 3.54
N GLN A 345 -8.04 -1.20 2.95
CA GLN A 345 -9.32 -0.80 3.55
C GLN A 345 -9.48 0.70 3.87
N TYR A 346 -8.54 1.57 3.46
CA TYR A 346 -8.67 3.04 3.58
C TYR A 346 -8.45 3.76 2.24
N TYR A 347 -9.35 4.70 1.89
CA TYR A 347 -9.15 5.66 0.80
C TYR A 347 -8.61 6.99 1.31
N LEU A 348 -7.91 7.73 0.44
CA LEU A 348 -7.46 9.09 0.74
C LEU A 348 -8.61 10.09 0.53
N ASN A 349 -9.06 10.74 1.61
CA ASN A 349 -9.88 11.94 1.48
C ASN A 349 -8.96 13.09 1.00
N THR A 350 -9.09 13.45 -0.28
CA THR A 350 -8.26 14.48 -0.92
C THR A 350 -8.47 15.88 -0.36
N THR A 351 -9.65 16.17 0.22
CA THR A 351 -9.95 17.46 0.85
C THR A 351 -9.24 17.63 2.20
N THR A 352 -9.13 16.56 3.00
CA THR A 352 -8.52 16.61 4.34
C THR A 352 -7.11 15.99 4.43
N ARG A 353 -6.58 15.43 3.32
CA ARG A 353 -5.33 14.64 3.29
C ARG A 353 -5.29 13.51 4.34
N ALA A 354 -6.46 12.99 4.72
CA ALA A 354 -6.62 11.98 5.75
C ALA A 354 -7.20 10.69 5.16
N CYS A 355 -6.70 9.55 5.62
CA CYS A 355 -7.21 8.25 5.26
C CYS A 355 -8.54 7.97 5.97
N ARG A 356 -9.51 7.40 5.25
CA ARG A 356 -10.85 7.04 5.76
C ARG A 356 -11.24 5.66 5.27
N GLU A 357 -12.04 4.96 6.06
CA GLU A 357 -12.46 3.58 5.81
C GLU A 357 -13.25 3.41 4.50
N CYS A 358 -13.06 2.27 3.84
CA CYS A 358 -13.85 1.80 2.71
C CYS A 358 -15.24 1.27 3.16
N ASP A 359 -16.12 0.98 2.19
CA ASP A 359 -17.18 -0.01 2.44
C ASP A 359 -16.55 -1.36 2.84
N TRP A 360 -17.16 -2.03 3.82
CA TRP A 360 -16.66 -3.26 4.44
C TRP A 360 -16.39 -4.41 3.46
N SER A 361 -16.97 -4.39 2.25
CA SER A 361 -16.76 -5.42 1.23
C SER A 361 -15.52 -5.17 0.35
N CYS A 362 -14.91 -3.97 0.41
CA CYS A 362 -13.68 -3.64 -0.33
C CYS A 362 -12.40 -3.90 0.50
N ASN A 363 -11.40 -4.59 -0.09
CA ASN A 363 -10.02 -4.58 0.43
C ASN A 363 -9.24 -3.32 0.01
N ALA A 364 -9.64 -2.70 -1.11
CA ALA A 364 -9.14 -1.39 -1.54
C ALA A 364 -10.27 -0.63 -2.24
N CYS A 365 -10.34 0.69 -2.03
CA CYS A 365 -11.39 1.54 -2.61
C CYS A 365 -10.85 2.93 -3.00
N LYS A 366 -11.57 3.63 -3.87
CA LYS A 366 -11.31 5.04 -4.24
C LYS A 366 -12.15 6.06 -3.41
N GLY A 367 -13.08 5.57 -2.60
CA GLY A 367 -14.12 6.35 -1.93
C GLY A 367 -14.96 5.49 -0.99
N PRO A 368 -15.92 6.08 -0.26
CA PRO A 368 -16.67 5.43 0.81
C PRO A 368 -17.87 4.59 0.33
N LEU A 369 -18.21 4.60 -0.97
CA LEU A 369 -19.37 3.88 -1.48
C LEU A 369 -19.04 2.42 -1.79
N ARG A 370 -20.03 1.53 -1.68
CA ARG A 370 -19.88 0.12 -2.09
C ARG A 370 -19.60 -0.06 -3.60
N THR A 371 -19.81 0.99 -4.41
CA THR A 371 -19.44 1.08 -5.85
C THR A 371 -18.03 1.63 -6.08
N ASP A 372 -17.31 1.98 -5.01
CA ASP A 372 -15.96 2.53 -5.06
C ASP A 372 -14.87 1.47 -4.82
N CYS A 373 -15.24 0.18 -4.70
CA CYS A 373 -14.26 -0.88 -4.55
C CYS A 373 -13.37 -1.00 -5.80
N LEU A 374 -12.06 -1.08 -5.57
CA LEU A 374 -11.02 -1.37 -6.56
C LEU A 374 -10.56 -2.83 -6.47
N GLN A 375 -10.64 -3.41 -5.26
CA GLN A 375 -10.39 -4.81 -4.95
C GLN A 375 -11.31 -5.25 -3.81
N CYS A 376 -11.76 -6.50 -3.83
CA CYS A 376 -12.67 -7.07 -2.83
C CYS A 376 -11.96 -7.76 -1.67
N MET A 377 -12.68 -7.94 -0.56
CA MET A 377 -12.30 -8.86 0.51
C MET A 377 -12.36 -10.32 0.05
N GLU A 378 -11.63 -11.21 0.71
CA GLU A 378 -11.59 -12.64 0.37
C GLU A 378 -13.00 -13.28 0.41
N GLY A 379 -13.29 -14.15 -0.56
CA GLY A 379 -14.61 -14.74 -0.76
C GLY A 379 -15.61 -13.87 -1.55
N TYR A 380 -15.19 -12.68 -2.01
CA TYR A 380 -15.96 -11.81 -2.89
C TYR A 380 -15.23 -11.56 -4.21
N VAL A 381 -16.00 -11.33 -5.27
CA VAL A 381 -15.53 -10.97 -6.62
C VAL A 381 -16.01 -9.57 -6.99
N LEU A 382 -15.19 -8.85 -7.77
CA LEU A 382 -15.48 -7.49 -8.20
C LEU A 382 -16.26 -7.49 -9.52
N GLN A 383 -17.49 -6.99 -9.48
CA GLN A 383 -18.31 -6.71 -10.65
C GLN A 383 -18.70 -5.22 -10.64
N ASP A 384 -18.34 -4.47 -11.68
CA ASP A 384 -18.72 -3.06 -11.88
C ASP A 384 -18.42 -2.11 -10.69
N GLY A 385 -17.34 -2.37 -9.94
CA GLY A 385 -16.93 -1.61 -8.77
C GLY A 385 -17.62 -2.02 -7.46
N VAL A 386 -18.47 -3.05 -7.50
CA VAL A 386 -19.18 -3.64 -6.36
C VAL A 386 -18.63 -5.03 -6.07
N CYS A 387 -18.46 -5.35 -4.78
CA CYS A 387 -18.08 -6.69 -4.35
C CYS A 387 -19.31 -7.59 -4.11
N THR A 388 -19.37 -8.71 -4.82
CA THR A 388 -20.46 -9.71 -4.78
C THR A 388 -19.92 -11.09 -4.43
N GLN A 389 -20.77 -12.02 -4.00
CA GLN A 389 -20.35 -13.39 -3.63
C GLN A 389 -20.19 -14.33 -4.86
N GLY A 390 -20.37 -13.80 -6.07
CA GLY A 390 -20.35 -14.53 -7.32
C GLY A 390 -20.83 -13.64 -8.47
N CYS A 391 -20.52 -14.03 -9.71
CA CYS A 391 -20.84 -13.24 -10.89
C CYS A 391 -22.31 -13.36 -11.29
N SER A 392 -22.85 -12.29 -11.87
CA SER A 392 -24.20 -12.25 -12.43
C SER A 392 -24.33 -13.16 -13.68
N PRO A 393 -25.54 -13.61 -14.06
CA PRO A 393 -25.76 -14.28 -15.34
C PRO A 393 -25.24 -13.45 -16.52
N GLY A 394 -24.66 -14.12 -17.52
CA GLY A 394 -23.90 -13.46 -18.60
C GLY A 394 -22.46 -13.08 -18.25
N PHE A 395 -21.97 -13.41 -17.05
CA PHE A 395 -20.58 -13.19 -16.62
C PHE A 395 -19.95 -14.47 -16.06
N TYR A 396 -18.62 -14.60 -16.19
CA TYR A 396 -17.79 -15.63 -15.56
C TYR A 396 -16.76 -14.99 -14.62
N GLN A 397 -16.27 -15.78 -13.67
CA GLN A 397 -15.20 -15.35 -12.76
C GLN A 397 -13.83 -15.57 -13.42
N ASP A 398 -13.02 -14.52 -13.47
CA ASP A 398 -11.59 -14.56 -13.80
C ASP A 398 -10.80 -13.94 -12.65
N GLY A 399 -10.09 -14.78 -11.88
CA GLY A 399 -9.42 -14.36 -10.65
C GLY A 399 -10.39 -13.78 -9.61
N ASP A 400 -10.18 -12.51 -9.25
CA ASP A 400 -11.00 -11.73 -8.31
C ASP A 400 -12.06 -10.86 -9.02
N ARG A 401 -12.29 -11.04 -10.33
CA ARG A 401 -13.17 -10.19 -11.14
C ARG A 401 -14.24 -10.99 -11.88
N CYS A 402 -15.34 -10.33 -12.19
CA CYS A 402 -16.33 -10.83 -13.13
C CYS A 402 -16.11 -10.23 -14.52
N LEU A 403 -16.02 -11.08 -15.54
CA LEU A 403 -15.89 -10.71 -16.96
C LEU A 403 -17.12 -11.19 -17.74
N GLY A 404 -17.56 -10.41 -18.73
CA GLY A 404 -18.70 -10.78 -19.57
C GLY A 404 -18.41 -12.00 -20.44
N CYS A 405 -19.42 -12.86 -20.65
CA CYS A 405 -19.37 -13.92 -21.64
C CYS A 405 -19.36 -13.36 -23.08
N ASP A 406 -18.97 -14.21 -24.04
CA ASP A 406 -19.06 -13.89 -25.48
C ASP A 406 -20.51 -13.57 -25.92
N GLU A 407 -20.67 -12.85 -27.04
CA GLU A 407 -22.00 -12.47 -27.54
C GLU A 407 -22.98 -13.66 -27.65
N HIS A 408 -24.24 -13.40 -27.28
CA HIS A 408 -25.32 -14.38 -27.24
C HIS A 408 -25.13 -15.56 -26.26
N CYS A 409 -24.13 -15.52 -25.38
CA CYS A 409 -23.95 -16.50 -24.31
C CYS A 409 -24.58 -16.04 -22.98
N LEU A 410 -25.39 -16.91 -22.36
CA LEU A 410 -26.04 -16.67 -21.06
C LEU A 410 -25.23 -17.22 -19.86
N LYS A 411 -24.46 -18.29 -20.08
CA LYS A 411 -23.61 -18.92 -19.07
C LYS A 411 -22.36 -19.49 -19.73
N CYS A 412 -21.18 -19.08 -19.25
CA CYS A 412 -19.88 -19.53 -19.73
C CYS A 412 -18.93 -19.82 -18.55
N HIS A 413 -17.88 -20.58 -18.83
CA HIS A 413 -16.75 -20.81 -17.92
C HIS A 413 -15.49 -20.03 -18.28
N GLY A 414 -15.51 -19.32 -19.42
CA GLY A 414 -14.39 -18.54 -19.94
C GLY A 414 -14.61 -18.11 -21.39
N PRO A 415 -13.64 -17.43 -22.01
CA PRO A 415 -13.72 -17.02 -23.42
C PRO A 415 -13.72 -18.25 -24.33
N GLY A 416 -14.66 -18.32 -25.27
CA GLY A 416 -14.90 -19.49 -26.11
C GLY A 416 -15.41 -20.73 -25.36
N GLN A 417 -15.92 -20.58 -24.13
CA GLN A 417 -16.42 -21.68 -23.30
C GLN A 417 -17.85 -21.40 -22.82
N CYS A 418 -18.73 -21.09 -23.76
CA CYS A 418 -20.17 -21.00 -23.50
C CYS A 418 -20.78 -22.39 -23.27
N GLU A 419 -21.55 -22.54 -22.19
CA GLU A 419 -22.39 -23.71 -21.95
C GLU A 419 -23.80 -23.51 -22.52
N GLN A 420 -24.38 -22.33 -22.29
CA GLN A 420 -25.77 -22.03 -22.61
C GLN A 420 -25.89 -20.74 -23.44
N CYS A 421 -26.30 -20.90 -24.68
CA CYS A 421 -26.60 -19.81 -25.59
C CYS A 421 -28.02 -19.25 -25.38
N GLN A 422 -28.21 -17.99 -25.75
CA GLN A 422 -29.52 -17.35 -25.84
C GLN A 422 -30.27 -17.88 -27.08
N PRO A 423 -31.52 -18.34 -26.99
CA PRO A 423 -32.31 -18.72 -28.15
C PRO A 423 -32.42 -17.56 -29.17
N PRO A 424 -32.30 -17.82 -30.49
CA PRO A 424 -32.26 -19.12 -31.16
C PRO A 424 -30.86 -19.73 -31.36
N PHE A 425 -29.80 -19.16 -30.76
CA PHE A 425 -28.43 -19.64 -30.95
C PHE A 425 -28.22 -20.98 -30.24
N SER A 426 -27.42 -21.85 -30.87
CA SER A 426 -27.07 -23.20 -30.40
C SER A 426 -25.57 -23.30 -30.15
N THR A 427 -25.16 -24.16 -29.21
CA THR A 427 -23.74 -24.28 -28.86
C THR A 427 -22.99 -25.18 -29.84
N LEU A 428 -21.86 -24.71 -30.39
CA LEU A 428 -20.93 -25.46 -31.23
C LEU A 428 -19.50 -25.22 -30.75
N LEU A 429 -18.82 -26.27 -30.27
CA LEU A 429 -17.43 -26.23 -29.80
C LEU A 429 -17.14 -25.11 -28.76
N GLY A 430 -18.12 -24.74 -27.94
CA GLY A 430 -18.00 -23.68 -26.92
C GLY A 430 -18.42 -22.28 -27.38
N HIS A 431 -18.79 -22.09 -28.66
CA HIS A 431 -19.31 -20.83 -29.19
C HIS A 431 -20.81 -20.91 -29.53
N CYS A 432 -21.50 -19.78 -29.50
CA CYS A 432 -22.89 -19.67 -29.92
C CYS A 432 -23.00 -19.40 -31.42
N VAL A 433 -23.69 -20.28 -32.15
CA VAL A 433 -23.92 -20.17 -33.59
C VAL A 433 -25.40 -20.22 -33.93
N LEU A 434 -25.80 -19.51 -34.99
CA LEU A 434 -27.19 -19.53 -35.48
C LEU A 434 -27.50 -20.79 -36.29
N GLU A 435 -26.50 -21.35 -36.97
CA GLU A 435 -26.59 -22.60 -37.72
C GLU A 435 -25.34 -23.46 -37.46
N CYS A 436 -25.50 -24.78 -37.33
CA CYS A 436 -24.40 -25.71 -37.06
C CYS A 436 -23.43 -25.91 -38.24
N GLY A 437 -23.82 -25.54 -39.46
CA GLY A 437 -22.96 -25.62 -40.65
C GLY A 437 -22.70 -27.03 -41.16
N ARG A 438 -21.48 -27.28 -41.67
CA ARG A 438 -21.09 -28.58 -42.28
C ARG A 438 -20.45 -29.51 -41.25
N ASN A 439 -20.70 -30.81 -41.42
CA ASN A 439 -20.30 -31.91 -40.52
C ASN A 439 -20.95 -31.89 -39.13
N TYR A 440 -21.94 -31.03 -38.88
CA TYR A 440 -22.73 -30.98 -37.63
C TYR A 440 -24.22 -30.79 -37.95
N PHE A 441 -25.08 -31.26 -37.06
CA PHE A 441 -26.54 -31.05 -37.10
C PHE A 441 -27.03 -30.51 -35.75
N LEU A 442 -28.15 -29.78 -35.75
CA LEU A 442 -28.78 -29.30 -34.52
C LEU A 442 -29.59 -30.43 -33.87
N ASP A 443 -29.18 -30.86 -32.68
CA ASP A 443 -30.09 -31.62 -31.82
C ASP A 443 -31.06 -30.66 -31.12
N THR A 444 -32.31 -30.66 -31.57
CA THR A 444 -33.38 -29.82 -31.05
C THR A 444 -33.73 -30.10 -29.58
N LEU A 445 -33.42 -31.29 -29.05
CA LEU A 445 -33.65 -31.63 -27.64
C LEU A 445 -32.59 -31.04 -26.71
N SER A 446 -31.36 -30.86 -27.18
CA SER A 446 -30.25 -30.33 -26.37
C SER A 446 -29.73 -28.95 -26.79
N GLN A 447 -30.27 -28.35 -27.86
CA GLN A 447 -29.82 -27.07 -28.44
C GLN A 447 -28.30 -27.02 -28.71
N LEU A 448 -27.77 -28.17 -29.11
CA LEU A 448 -26.34 -28.46 -29.24
C LEU A 448 -26.07 -28.95 -30.66
N CYS A 449 -25.04 -28.41 -31.30
CA CYS A 449 -24.57 -28.88 -32.60
C CYS A 449 -23.77 -30.17 -32.43
N LYS A 450 -24.36 -31.32 -32.79
CA LYS A 450 -23.74 -32.65 -32.71
C LYS A 450 -23.09 -33.04 -34.04
N PRO A 451 -21.94 -33.74 -34.03
CA PRO A 451 -21.25 -34.10 -35.27
C PRO A 451 -22.05 -35.13 -36.09
N CYS A 452 -21.96 -35.02 -37.41
CA CYS A 452 -22.39 -36.05 -38.34
C CYS A 452 -21.52 -37.32 -38.21
N SER A 453 -21.96 -38.43 -38.83
CA SER A 453 -21.10 -39.62 -38.99
C SER A 453 -19.79 -39.28 -39.71
N SER A 454 -18.73 -40.05 -39.46
CA SER A 454 -17.36 -39.81 -39.94
C SER A 454 -17.27 -39.43 -41.41
N ASP A 455 -18.06 -40.09 -42.25
CA ASP A 455 -18.00 -40.02 -43.72
C ASP A 455 -19.10 -39.13 -44.32
N CYS A 456 -19.79 -38.35 -43.49
CA CYS A 456 -20.88 -37.46 -43.86
C CYS A 456 -20.50 -35.97 -43.70
N VAL A 457 -20.88 -35.14 -44.68
CA VAL A 457 -20.57 -33.70 -44.75
C VAL A 457 -21.79 -32.83 -44.44
N LEU A 458 -23.00 -33.32 -44.72
CA LEU A 458 -24.27 -32.68 -44.34
C LEU A 458 -25.25 -33.74 -43.87
N CYS A 459 -25.80 -33.59 -42.66
CA CYS A 459 -26.79 -34.47 -42.07
C CYS A 459 -27.86 -33.68 -41.31
N ASP A 460 -29.03 -34.28 -41.12
CA ASP A 460 -30.09 -33.76 -40.25
C ASP A 460 -30.11 -34.46 -38.86
N GLY A 461 -29.35 -35.54 -38.72
CA GLY A 461 -29.36 -36.41 -37.55
C GLY A 461 -28.43 -37.62 -37.71
N VAL A 462 -28.29 -38.39 -36.63
CA VAL A 462 -27.52 -39.65 -36.64
C VAL A 462 -28.17 -40.64 -37.62
N GLY A 463 -27.43 -41.06 -38.65
CA GLY A 463 -27.95 -41.93 -39.72
C GLY A 463 -28.80 -41.22 -40.78
N HIS A 464 -28.92 -39.89 -40.72
CA HIS A 464 -29.66 -39.08 -41.69
C HIS A 464 -28.72 -38.17 -42.48
N CYS A 465 -27.79 -38.77 -43.23
CA CYS A 465 -26.89 -38.04 -44.12
C CYS A 465 -27.59 -37.63 -45.42
N ARG A 466 -27.25 -36.44 -45.93
CA ARG A 466 -27.67 -35.91 -47.24
C ARG A 466 -26.53 -35.81 -48.25
N VAL A 467 -25.29 -35.58 -47.78
CA VAL A 467 -24.10 -35.43 -48.63
C VAL A 467 -22.92 -36.14 -47.98
N CYS A 468 -22.39 -37.14 -48.66
CA CYS A 468 -21.23 -37.91 -48.22
C CYS A 468 -19.89 -37.22 -48.55
N ARG A 469 -18.81 -37.66 -47.89
CA ARG A 469 -17.44 -37.22 -48.17
C ARG A 469 -16.91 -37.90 -49.43
N ASP A 470 -15.95 -37.26 -50.09
CA ASP A 470 -15.28 -37.79 -51.27
C ASP A 470 -14.85 -39.26 -51.09
N GLN A 471 -14.97 -40.04 -52.17
CA GLN A 471 -14.77 -41.50 -52.23
C GLN A 471 -15.85 -42.37 -51.58
N THR A 472 -16.88 -41.80 -50.93
CA THR A 472 -18.06 -42.57 -50.45
C THR A 472 -19.35 -42.21 -51.19
N TYR A 473 -20.35 -43.08 -51.08
CA TYR A 473 -21.64 -43.02 -51.77
C TYR A 473 -22.79 -43.11 -50.76
N LEU A 474 -23.84 -42.33 -50.98
CA LEU A 474 -25.04 -42.29 -50.14
C LEU A 474 -25.96 -43.46 -50.45
N MET A 475 -26.29 -44.24 -49.42
CA MET A 475 -27.22 -45.37 -49.45
C MET A 475 -28.12 -45.30 -48.20
N GLU A 476 -29.42 -45.12 -48.41
CA GLU A 476 -30.46 -45.12 -47.36
C GLU A 476 -30.16 -44.25 -46.11
N GLY A 477 -29.50 -43.10 -46.30
CA GLY A 477 -29.13 -42.15 -45.23
C GLY A 477 -27.71 -42.33 -44.66
N TYR A 478 -26.98 -43.36 -45.07
CA TYR A 478 -25.62 -43.66 -44.65
C TYR A 478 -24.63 -43.52 -45.81
N CYS A 479 -23.35 -43.30 -45.49
CA CYS A 479 -22.28 -43.20 -46.48
C CYS A 479 -21.45 -44.49 -46.46
N THR A 480 -21.26 -45.11 -47.62
CA THR A 480 -20.50 -46.36 -47.77
C THR A 480 -19.41 -46.22 -48.84
N PRO A 481 -18.23 -46.83 -48.68
CA PRO A 481 -17.21 -46.89 -49.74
C PRO A 481 -17.60 -47.81 -50.91
N ASP A 482 -18.53 -48.76 -50.70
CA ASP A 482 -19.04 -49.70 -51.71
C ASP A 482 -20.56 -49.86 -51.57
N CYS A 483 -21.29 -49.85 -52.70
CA CYS A 483 -22.72 -50.08 -52.74
C CYS A 483 -23.10 -51.57 -52.59
N GLY A 484 -22.14 -52.49 -52.79
CA GLY A 484 -22.33 -53.92 -52.58
C GLY A 484 -23.21 -54.62 -53.63
N HIS A 485 -23.52 -55.89 -53.37
CA HIS A 485 -24.20 -56.74 -54.35
C HIS A 485 -25.64 -56.29 -54.62
N GLY A 486 -25.95 -56.01 -55.89
CA GLY A 486 -27.28 -55.63 -56.38
C GLY A 486 -27.48 -54.13 -56.61
N PHE A 487 -26.53 -53.30 -56.17
CA PHE A 487 -26.56 -51.85 -56.34
C PHE A 487 -25.33 -51.37 -57.11
N TYR A 488 -25.45 -50.27 -57.86
CA TYR A 488 -24.33 -49.59 -58.53
C TYR A 488 -24.16 -48.17 -57.99
N ALA A 489 -22.92 -47.69 -58.00
CA ALA A 489 -22.57 -46.32 -57.61
C ALA A 489 -22.75 -45.34 -58.77
N ASP A 490 -23.54 -44.29 -58.60
CA ASP A 490 -23.56 -43.17 -59.55
C ASP A 490 -22.41 -42.21 -59.27
N GLN A 491 -21.50 -42.09 -60.24
CA GLN A 491 -20.29 -41.27 -60.16
C GLN A 491 -20.58 -39.76 -60.03
N LYS A 492 -21.74 -39.29 -60.53
CA LYS A 492 -22.16 -37.88 -60.60
C LYS A 492 -22.97 -37.45 -59.38
N THR A 493 -23.97 -38.25 -58.98
CA THR A 493 -24.86 -37.92 -57.85
C THR A 493 -24.34 -38.46 -56.52
N LYS A 494 -23.32 -39.32 -56.53
CA LYS A 494 -22.74 -39.96 -55.34
C LYS A 494 -23.76 -40.74 -54.52
N THR A 495 -24.66 -41.46 -55.21
CA THR A 495 -25.70 -42.30 -54.61
C THR A 495 -25.64 -43.75 -55.13
N CYS A 496 -26.06 -44.71 -54.30
CA CYS A 496 -26.21 -46.11 -54.69
C CYS A 496 -27.60 -46.38 -55.26
N HIS A 497 -27.69 -47.09 -56.39
CA HIS A 497 -28.95 -47.38 -57.10
C HIS A 497 -29.12 -48.87 -57.38
N GLY A 498 -30.32 -49.42 -57.11
CA GLY A 498 -30.61 -50.84 -57.28
C GLY A 498 -30.82 -51.27 -58.74
N HIS A 499 -30.35 -52.48 -59.09
CA HIS A 499 -30.49 -53.04 -60.44
C HIS A 499 -31.91 -53.53 -60.75
N TRP A 500 -32.61 -52.85 -61.66
CA TRP A 500 -33.82 -53.38 -62.30
C TRP A 500 -33.46 -54.33 -63.46
N LEU A 501 -33.50 -55.63 -63.15
CA LEU A 501 -33.46 -56.82 -64.03
C LEU A 501 -33.29 -56.64 -65.55
N LYS A 502 -32.22 -57.23 -66.10
CA LYS A 502 -32.30 -58.07 -67.33
C LYS A 502 -31.39 -59.29 -67.23
N ILE A 503 -31.88 -60.42 -67.73
CA ILE A 503 -31.25 -61.76 -67.67
C ILE A 503 -30.80 -62.18 -69.07
N ILE A 504 -29.49 -62.39 -69.29
CA ILE A 504 -28.93 -63.38 -70.24
C ILE A 504 -27.54 -63.82 -69.71
N PRO A 505 -27.22 -65.13 -69.59
CA PRO A 505 -25.89 -65.61 -69.23
C PRO A 505 -25.16 -66.32 -70.39
N ARG A 506 -23.89 -65.97 -70.68
CA ARG A 506 -22.86 -66.94 -71.15
C ARG A 506 -21.44 -66.39 -71.35
N PHE A 507 -20.47 -67.30 -71.16
CA PHE A 507 -19.04 -67.29 -71.49
C PHE A 507 -18.18 -66.12 -70.91
N MET A 508 -17.16 -66.33 -70.08
CA MET A 508 -16.03 -67.28 -70.08
C MET A 508 -14.93 -66.94 -71.09
N PHE A 509 -13.83 -66.36 -70.61
CA PHE A 509 -12.46 -66.71 -71.00
C PHE A 509 -11.50 -66.44 -69.82
N SER A 510 -10.36 -67.12 -69.84
CA SER A 510 -9.32 -67.10 -68.80
C SER A 510 -7.99 -66.69 -69.43
N ASN A 511 -7.13 -66.00 -68.69
CA ASN A 511 -5.76 -66.44 -68.36
C ASN A 511 -4.97 -65.33 -67.63
N ASP A 512 -4.00 -65.77 -66.82
CA ASP A 512 -3.05 -64.93 -66.09
C ASP A 512 -2.01 -64.26 -67.00
N TRP A 513 -1.08 -63.49 -66.43
CA TRP A 513 0.35 -63.88 -66.35
C TRP A 513 1.18 -62.92 -65.48
N PHE A 514 2.32 -63.41 -64.98
CA PHE A 514 3.23 -62.74 -64.03
C PHE A 514 3.98 -61.52 -64.59
N TYR A 515 4.31 -60.56 -63.72
CA TYR A 515 5.73 -60.20 -63.49
C TYR A 515 5.97 -59.53 -62.12
N SER A 516 7.19 -59.60 -61.61
CA SER A 516 7.66 -58.98 -60.36
C SER A 516 9.09 -58.45 -60.51
N ASP A 517 9.55 -57.60 -59.58
CA ASP A 517 10.97 -57.23 -59.37
C ASP A 517 11.64 -56.39 -60.50
N ARG A 518 12.56 -55.43 -60.26
CA ARG A 518 13.24 -54.96 -59.04
C ARG A 518 13.93 -53.58 -59.29
N PHE A 519 14.65 -53.08 -58.27
CA PHE A 519 15.72 -52.05 -58.30
C PHE A 519 15.37 -50.56 -58.50
N SER A 520 15.64 -49.78 -57.45
CA SER A 520 16.94 -49.08 -57.37
C SER A 520 17.36 -48.89 -55.89
N LEU A 521 18.66 -48.72 -55.62
CA LEU A 521 19.24 -48.59 -54.27
C LEU A 521 20.37 -47.55 -54.24
N ILE A 522 20.40 -46.78 -53.14
CA ILE A 522 21.56 -46.08 -52.55
C ILE A 522 22.25 -45.00 -53.43
N LYS A 523 21.97 -43.74 -53.08
CA LYS A 523 23.00 -42.84 -52.50
C LYS A 523 22.43 -42.28 -51.20
N ALA A 524 22.93 -42.70 -50.03
CA ALA A 524 24.21 -42.35 -49.40
C ALA A 524 24.08 -41.07 -48.56
N VAL A 525 24.38 -41.22 -47.27
CA VAL A 525 24.16 -40.23 -46.21
C VAL A 525 25.00 -38.97 -46.44
N PHE A 526 24.38 -37.80 -46.23
CA PHE A 526 25.08 -36.65 -45.67
C PHE A 526 24.39 -36.28 -44.36
N CYS A 527 25.16 -36.27 -43.28
CA CYS A 527 24.73 -35.74 -41.99
C CYS A 527 25.62 -34.55 -41.69
N ASP A 528 25.10 -33.33 -41.85
CA ASP A 528 25.65 -32.20 -41.12
C ASP A 528 24.55 -31.28 -40.58
N THR A 529 24.86 -30.76 -39.42
CA THR A 529 24.09 -30.01 -38.43
C THR A 529 23.21 -28.87 -38.97
N VAL A 530 21.91 -29.15 -39.19
CA VAL A 530 20.89 -28.09 -39.13
C VAL A 530 20.61 -27.74 -37.67
N PHE A 531 21.25 -26.68 -37.19
CA PHE A 531 20.92 -26.04 -35.91
C PHE A 531 19.48 -25.51 -35.96
N ARG A 532 18.51 -26.26 -35.43
CA ARG A 532 17.23 -25.64 -35.01
C ARG A 532 17.57 -24.64 -33.91
N ARG A 533 17.27 -23.36 -34.14
CA ARG A 533 17.33 -22.33 -33.08
C ARG A 533 16.12 -22.52 -32.17
N SER A 534 16.25 -23.34 -31.14
CA SER A 534 15.29 -23.40 -30.04
C SER A 534 15.07 -21.99 -29.49
N MET A 535 13.82 -21.54 -29.43
CA MET A 535 13.52 -20.21 -28.91
C MET A 535 13.70 -20.21 -27.38
N PRO A 536 14.26 -19.15 -26.77
CA PRO A 536 14.37 -19.09 -25.32
C PRO A 536 12.98 -19.04 -24.68
N HIS A 537 12.73 -19.96 -23.75
CA HIS A 537 11.52 -20.07 -22.93
C HIS A 537 10.99 -18.71 -22.47
N LYS A 538 9.70 -18.43 -22.66
CA LYS A 538 9.03 -17.32 -21.96
C LYS A 538 8.59 -17.79 -20.59
N TYR A 539 9.51 -17.63 -19.63
CA TYR A 539 9.30 -17.83 -18.20
C TYR A 539 8.94 -16.48 -17.58
N GLN A 540 7.83 -16.40 -16.84
CA GLN A 540 7.40 -15.19 -16.12
C GLN A 540 6.81 -15.58 -14.76
N VAL A 541 7.09 -14.77 -13.73
CA VAL A 541 6.49 -14.93 -12.40
C VAL A 541 5.29 -14.00 -12.27
N ASN A 542 4.12 -14.56 -11.98
CA ASN A 542 2.86 -13.84 -11.88
C ASN A 542 2.49 -13.57 -10.41
N GLY A 543 3.05 -12.51 -9.84
CA GLY A 543 2.74 -12.03 -8.48
C GLY A 543 3.75 -12.47 -7.42
N SER A 544 3.30 -12.56 -6.17
CA SER A 544 4.10 -12.94 -5.00
C SER A 544 3.55 -14.18 -4.31
N LEU A 545 4.43 -14.92 -3.62
CA LEU A 545 4.06 -16.04 -2.78
C LEU A 545 3.64 -15.53 -1.39
N LEU A 546 2.35 -15.63 -1.08
CA LEU A 546 1.83 -15.42 0.28
C LEU A 546 2.06 -16.67 1.13
N VAL A 547 2.52 -16.49 2.37
CA VAL A 547 2.82 -17.57 3.32
C VAL A 547 2.41 -17.19 4.75
N PRO A 548 1.89 -18.11 5.59
CA PRO A 548 1.59 -17.83 6.98
C PRO A 548 2.87 -17.51 7.80
N LEU A 549 2.77 -16.66 8.81
CA LEU A 549 3.91 -16.22 9.63
C LEU A 549 4.61 -17.36 10.39
N GLY A 550 5.68 -17.88 9.79
CA GLY A 550 6.44 -19.03 10.27
C GLY A 550 5.84 -20.39 9.92
N GLY A 551 4.75 -20.41 9.15
CA GLY A 551 4.13 -21.62 8.62
C GLY A 551 4.71 -22.02 7.25
N PHE A 552 3.96 -22.87 6.55
CA PHE A 552 4.26 -23.36 5.21
C PHE A 552 3.19 -22.93 4.20
N ALA A 553 3.55 -22.81 2.92
CA ALA A 553 2.61 -22.87 1.80
C ALA A 553 3.21 -23.65 0.62
N PRO A 554 2.41 -24.37 -0.18
CA PRO A 554 2.87 -24.91 -1.46
C PRO A 554 3.25 -23.78 -2.41
N LEU A 555 4.23 -24.02 -3.29
CA LEU A 555 4.53 -23.11 -4.40
C LEU A 555 3.50 -23.38 -5.52
N PRO A 556 2.54 -22.48 -5.80
CA PRO A 556 1.43 -22.82 -6.69
C PRO A 556 1.87 -22.75 -8.16
N PRO A 557 1.46 -23.69 -9.04
CA PRO A 557 1.84 -23.67 -10.46
C PRO A 557 1.45 -22.39 -11.20
N THR A 558 0.37 -21.71 -10.76
CA THR A 558 -0.12 -20.44 -11.33
C THR A 558 0.86 -19.27 -11.15
N LEU A 559 1.74 -19.32 -10.15
CA LEU A 559 2.78 -18.31 -9.93
C LEU A 559 3.89 -18.38 -10.99
N LEU A 560 4.08 -19.55 -11.61
CA LEU A 560 5.15 -19.82 -12.58
C LEU A 560 4.57 -20.02 -14.00
N HIS A 561 4.26 -18.92 -14.67
CA HIS A 561 3.76 -18.97 -16.05
C HIS A 561 4.91 -19.26 -17.03
N VAL A 562 5.05 -20.52 -17.43
CA VAL A 562 6.04 -20.98 -18.41
C VAL A 562 5.35 -21.34 -19.72
N LYS A 563 5.66 -20.62 -20.80
CA LYS A 563 5.18 -20.94 -22.15
C LYS A 563 6.34 -21.24 -23.09
N ASP A 564 6.32 -22.46 -23.60
CA ASP A 564 7.33 -23.06 -24.48
C ASP A 564 6.67 -23.47 -25.81
N PRO A 565 7.22 -23.09 -26.99
CA PRO A 565 6.69 -23.51 -28.29
C PRO A 565 7.13 -24.91 -28.74
N ASP A 566 8.24 -25.43 -28.20
CA ASP A 566 8.97 -26.61 -28.70
C ASP A 566 8.82 -27.83 -27.76
N SER A 567 8.69 -27.60 -26.44
CA SER A 567 8.60 -28.62 -25.38
C SER A 567 7.27 -28.53 -24.58
N PRO A 568 6.57 -29.64 -24.28
CA PRO A 568 5.38 -29.62 -23.44
C PRO A 568 5.73 -29.38 -21.97
N SER A 569 4.94 -28.54 -21.27
CA SER A 569 5.22 -28.06 -19.91
C SER A 569 5.49 -29.16 -18.86
N GLU A 570 4.96 -30.37 -19.07
CA GLU A 570 5.19 -31.52 -18.18
C GLU A 570 6.64 -32.00 -18.11
N ARG A 571 7.48 -31.63 -19.10
CA ARG A 571 8.91 -31.96 -19.13
C ARG A 571 9.81 -30.90 -18.48
N LEU A 572 9.24 -29.81 -17.98
CA LEU A 572 10.01 -28.71 -17.41
C LEU A 572 10.61 -29.08 -16.04
N ILE A 573 11.85 -28.64 -15.86
CA ILE A 573 12.62 -28.71 -14.62
C ILE A 573 12.89 -27.28 -14.17
N PHE A 574 12.70 -26.99 -12.89
CA PHE A 574 13.08 -25.71 -12.29
C PHE A 574 14.39 -25.86 -11.51
N GLN A 575 15.23 -24.83 -11.55
CA GLN A 575 16.48 -24.77 -10.79
C GLN A 575 16.52 -23.53 -9.88
N LEU A 576 16.96 -23.70 -8.64
CA LEU A 576 17.07 -22.64 -7.63
C LEU A 576 18.40 -21.90 -7.74
N ILE A 577 18.38 -20.69 -8.32
CA ILE A 577 19.57 -19.86 -8.58
C ILE A 577 19.97 -19.01 -7.38
N ARG A 578 18.99 -18.51 -6.62
CA ARG A 578 19.20 -17.88 -5.31
C ARG A 578 18.16 -18.42 -4.34
N GLY A 579 18.63 -19.01 -3.24
CA GLY A 579 17.76 -19.44 -2.14
C GLY A 579 17.05 -18.27 -1.46
N PRO A 580 15.93 -18.52 -0.77
CA PRO A 580 15.08 -17.47 -0.20
C PRO A 580 15.73 -16.68 0.94
N SER A 581 15.53 -15.37 0.94
CA SER A 581 16.10 -14.45 1.95
C SER A 581 15.38 -14.42 3.31
N ASN A 582 14.12 -14.87 3.37
CA ASN A 582 13.29 -14.89 4.59
C ASN A 582 12.69 -16.25 4.98
N GLY A 583 13.23 -17.34 4.44
CA GLY A 583 12.68 -18.66 4.67
C GLY A 583 13.50 -19.76 4.03
N ARG A 584 12.82 -20.80 3.56
CA ARG A 584 13.43 -21.96 2.89
C ARG A 584 12.43 -22.65 1.98
N LEU A 585 12.91 -23.15 0.85
CA LEU A 585 12.16 -24.05 -0.02
C LEU A 585 12.44 -25.50 0.40
N VAL A 586 11.40 -26.33 0.42
CA VAL A 586 11.44 -27.72 0.86
C VAL A 586 10.69 -28.58 -0.15
N LEU A 587 11.29 -29.70 -0.56
CA LEU A 587 10.66 -30.71 -1.40
C LEU A 587 10.29 -31.92 -0.53
N LEU A 588 8.99 -32.13 -0.33
CA LEU A 588 8.44 -33.26 0.42
C LEU A 588 8.60 -34.57 -0.37
N ARG A 589 8.79 -35.69 0.36
CA ARG A 589 8.90 -37.04 -0.23
C ARG A 589 7.55 -37.60 -0.70
N ALA A 590 6.46 -37.25 -0.01
CA ALA A 590 5.08 -37.61 -0.34
C ALA A 590 4.22 -36.34 -0.48
N PRO A 591 3.07 -36.38 -1.19
CA PRO A 591 2.12 -35.25 -1.24
C PRO A 591 1.35 -35.09 0.09
N GLU A 592 1.10 -36.21 0.78
CA GLU A 592 0.34 -36.30 2.03
C GLU A 592 1.17 -37.13 3.03
N GLY A 593 1.46 -36.55 4.21
CA GLY A 593 2.26 -37.17 5.28
C GLY A 593 3.35 -36.27 5.85
N GLU A 594 3.21 -35.94 7.14
CA GLU A 594 4.19 -35.35 8.08
C GLU A 594 4.97 -34.08 7.65
N GLU A 595 4.82 -33.00 8.43
CA GLU A 595 5.42 -31.68 8.16
C GLU A 595 6.96 -31.62 8.24
N GLU A 596 7.60 -32.71 8.67
CA GLU A 596 9.06 -32.83 8.80
C GLU A 596 9.71 -33.67 7.69
N GLY A 597 8.94 -34.29 6.79
CA GLY A 597 9.38 -35.32 5.82
C GLY A 597 10.08 -34.84 4.53
N GLY A 598 10.69 -33.64 4.50
CA GLY A 598 11.19 -33.01 3.27
C GLY A 598 12.69 -32.71 3.20
N ARG A 599 13.26 -32.65 1.99
CA ARG A 599 14.62 -32.12 1.76
C ARG A 599 14.56 -30.61 1.57
N GLU A 600 15.46 -29.86 2.20
CA GLU A 600 15.63 -28.43 1.92
C GLU A 600 16.27 -28.26 0.53
N LEU A 601 15.78 -27.31 -0.27
CA LEU A 601 16.30 -27.00 -1.60
C LEU A 601 17.33 -25.87 -1.49
N THR A 602 18.55 -26.15 -1.94
CA THR A 602 19.70 -25.25 -1.86
C THR A 602 20.03 -24.62 -3.21
N ARG A 603 21.14 -23.90 -3.32
CA ARG A 603 21.54 -23.33 -4.61
C ARG A 603 21.88 -24.44 -5.61
N ASP A 604 21.46 -24.24 -6.87
CA ASP A 604 21.63 -25.11 -8.02
C ASP A 604 20.86 -26.45 -7.95
N ASP A 605 20.09 -26.70 -6.87
CA ASP A 605 19.10 -27.78 -6.76
C ASP A 605 17.95 -27.64 -7.76
N THR A 606 17.36 -28.78 -8.13
CA THR A 606 16.22 -28.85 -9.06
C THR A 606 14.98 -29.55 -8.50
N PHE A 607 13.82 -29.23 -9.11
CA PHE A 607 12.53 -29.91 -8.92
C PHE A 607 11.73 -29.91 -10.23
N THR A 608 10.78 -30.85 -10.38
CA THR A 608 10.02 -31.04 -11.63
C THR A 608 8.67 -30.32 -11.65
N TRP A 609 8.11 -30.09 -12.85
CA TRP A 609 6.72 -29.63 -13.01
C TRP A 609 5.69 -30.53 -12.30
N ALA A 610 5.91 -31.85 -12.29
CA ALA A 610 5.06 -32.81 -11.58
C ALA A 610 5.08 -32.61 -10.05
N GLU A 611 6.23 -32.26 -9.48
CA GLU A 611 6.39 -31.99 -8.03
C GLU A 611 5.79 -30.65 -7.61
N LEU A 612 5.85 -29.66 -8.50
CA LEU A 612 5.14 -28.39 -8.34
C LEU A 612 3.62 -28.61 -8.38
N ARG A 613 3.11 -29.30 -9.41
CA ARG A 613 1.68 -29.60 -9.59
C ARG A 613 1.08 -30.46 -8.48
N THR A 614 1.88 -31.28 -7.79
CA THR A 614 1.46 -32.10 -6.64
C THR A 614 1.67 -31.43 -5.28
N GLY A 615 2.04 -30.14 -5.23
CA GLY A 615 2.19 -29.39 -3.97
C GLY A 615 3.30 -29.90 -3.05
N ARG A 616 4.24 -30.70 -3.60
CA ARG A 616 5.40 -31.25 -2.88
C ARG A 616 6.50 -30.21 -2.68
N VAL A 617 6.59 -29.22 -3.57
CA VAL A 617 7.44 -28.03 -3.40
C VAL A 617 6.71 -27.04 -2.50
N ARG A 618 7.23 -26.80 -1.29
CA ARG A 618 6.66 -25.87 -0.31
C ARG A 618 7.69 -24.85 0.16
N PHE A 619 7.26 -23.63 0.43
CA PHE A 619 8.03 -22.63 1.16
C PHE A 619 7.71 -22.70 2.66
N ARG A 620 8.69 -22.48 3.52
CA ARG A 620 8.50 -22.22 4.96
C ARG A 620 9.15 -20.89 5.36
N HIS A 621 8.37 -20.00 5.96
CA HIS A 621 8.88 -18.76 6.54
C HIS A 621 9.69 -19.04 7.83
N GLN A 622 10.70 -18.23 8.10
CA GLN A 622 11.48 -18.29 9.34
C GLN A 622 11.04 -17.15 10.28
N LYS A 623 10.56 -17.47 11.49
CA LYS A 623 9.98 -16.48 12.43
C LYS A 623 10.96 -15.37 12.87
N ASP A 624 12.26 -15.59 12.71
CA ASP A 624 13.35 -14.64 12.98
C ASP A 624 13.77 -13.79 11.77
N LYS A 625 13.05 -13.88 10.64
CA LYS A 625 13.34 -13.14 9.40
C LYS A 625 12.29 -12.07 9.09
N ALA A 626 12.62 -11.21 8.12
CA ALA A 626 11.73 -10.15 7.65
C ALA A 626 10.52 -10.74 6.91
N ARG A 627 9.34 -10.13 7.08
CA ARG A 627 8.09 -10.60 6.44
C ARG A 627 8.20 -10.65 4.92
N THR A 628 8.89 -9.69 4.32
CA THR A 628 9.19 -9.67 2.89
C THR A 628 10.55 -10.30 2.60
N GLY A 629 10.63 -11.01 1.48
CA GLY A 629 11.86 -11.62 0.97
C GLY A 629 11.68 -12.12 -0.46
N GLU A 630 12.72 -12.75 -1.00
CA GLU A 630 12.72 -13.20 -2.39
C GLU A 630 13.61 -14.42 -2.61
N PHE A 631 13.33 -15.19 -3.68
CA PHE A 631 14.23 -16.22 -4.23
C PHE A 631 14.24 -16.16 -5.76
N THR A 632 15.26 -16.68 -6.42
CA THR A 632 15.37 -16.67 -7.90
C THR A 632 15.37 -18.09 -8.44
N LEU A 633 14.46 -18.38 -9.36
CA LEU A 633 14.37 -19.63 -10.11
C LEU A 633 14.74 -19.41 -11.58
N ARG A 634 15.09 -20.48 -12.28
CA ARG A 634 14.96 -20.56 -13.75
C ARG A 634 14.27 -21.85 -14.16
N ALA A 635 13.52 -21.82 -15.25
CA ALA A 635 13.03 -23.03 -15.91
C ALA A 635 14.11 -23.60 -16.86
N ALA A 636 14.00 -24.88 -17.16
CA ALA A 636 14.82 -25.60 -18.12
C ALA A 636 14.02 -26.74 -18.75
N ASP A 637 14.31 -27.02 -20.02
CA ASP A 637 14.01 -28.30 -20.66
C ASP A 637 15.33 -29.11 -20.77
N PRO A 638 15.32 -30.32 -21.37
CA PRO A 638 16.54 -31.12 -21.56
C PRO A 638 17.63 -30.51 -22.45
N GLN A 639 17.43 -29.33 -23.05
CA GLN A 639 18.34 -28.71 -24.02
C GLN A 639 18.72 -27.25 -23.70
N LEU A 640 17.83 -26.48 -23.05
CA LEU A 640 18.01 -25.04 -22.85
C LEU A 640 17.49 -24.56 -21.48
N PHE A 641 18.05 -23.45 -20.99
CA PHE A 641 17.60 -22.75 -19.78
C PHE A 641 16.84 -21.46 -20.12
N SER A 642 15.89 -21.06 -19.28
CA SER A 642 15.28 -19.72 -19.31
C SER A 642 16.21 -18.66 -18.71
N GLN A 643 15.84 -17.38 -18.85
CA GLN A 643 16.37 -16.35 -17.96
C GLN A 643 15.90 -16.62 -16.51
N PRO A 644 16.67 -16.23 -15.48
CA PRO A 644 16.25 -16.37 -14.09
C PRO A 644 15.24 -15.28 -13.70
N GLU A 645 14.10 -15.69 -13.15
CA GLU A 645 13.08 -14.79 -12.61
C GLU A 645 13.06 -14.85 -11.08
N THR A 646 12.79 -13.72 -10.45
CA THR A 646 12.72 -13.61 -8.98
C THR A 646 11.28 -13.70 -8.50
N VAL A 647 11.00 -14.69 -7.64
CA VAL A 647 9.76 -14.81 -6.89
C VAL A 647 9.86 -13.98 -5.62
N GLN A 648 8.99 -12.98 -5.50
CA GLN A 648 8.78 -12.23 -4.27
C GLN A 648 7.93 -13.04 -3.28
N VAL A 649 8.22 -12.92 -1.99
CA VAL A 649 7.58 -13.67 -0.91
C VAL A 649 7.14 -12.70 0.19
N GLN A 650 5.91 -12.85 0.67
CA GLN A 650 5.35 -12.02 1.73
C GLN A 650 4.68 -12.90 2.78
N ALA A 651 5.26 -12.89 3.98
CA ALA A 651 4.69 -13.55 5.14
C ALA A 651 3.65 -12.67 5.84
N VAL A 652 2.47 -13.22 6.01
CA VAL A 652 1.28 -12.53 6.51
C VAL A 652 0.69 -13.26 7.71
N SER A 653 0.00 -12.52 8.57
CA SER A 653 -0.98 -13.09 9.50
C SER A 653 -2.03 -13.85 8.69
N MET A 654 -2.45 -15.02 9.17
CA MET A 654 -3.55 -15.78 8.56
C MET A 654 -4.60 -16.20 9.61
N GLN A 655 -4.50 -15.74 10.86
CA GLN A 655 -5.53 -15.96 11.88
C GLN A 655 -5.86 -14.65 12.60
N PRO A 656 -7.15 -14.36 12.88
CA PRO A 656 -7.53 -13.13 13.57
C PRO A 656 -7.23 -13.20 15.08
N PRO A 657 -6.96 -12.06 15.73
CA PRO A 657 -6.73 -11.98 17.17
C PRO A 657 -7.97 -12.42 17.97
N LYS A 658 -7.76 -13.31 18.93
CA LYS A 658 -8.82 -13.99 19.71
C LYS A 658 -8.97 -13.32 21.07
N VAL A 659 -10.15 -12.77 21.32
CA VAL A 659 -10.52 -12.26 22.66
C VAL A 659 -10.91 -13.47 23.50
N VAL A 660 -9.99 -13.89 24.38
CA VAL A 660 -10.11 -15.07 25.27
C VAL A 660 -10.98 -14.75 26.47
N THR A 661 -10.76 -13.58 27.08
CA THR A 661 -11.50 -13.11 28.25
C THR A 661 -12.00 -11.69 27.99
N LEU A 662 -13.29 -11.46 28.23
CA LEU A 662 -13.90 -10.14 28.27
C LEU A 662 -14.99 -10.18 29.35
N SER A 663 -14.68 -9.63 30.53
CA SER A 663 -15.60 -9.48 31.65
C SER A 663 -15.65 -8.01 32.11
N THR A 664 -16.67 -7.67 32.90
CA THR A 664 -16.89 -6.30 33.37
C THR A 664 -15.86 -5.88 34.41
N LEU A 665 -15.17 -4.75 34.20
CA LEU A 665 -14.20 -4.20 35.15
C LEU A 665 -14.92 -3.64 36.41
N PRO A 666 -14.68 -4.19 37.61
CA PRO A 666 -15.21 -3.61 38.84
C PRO A 666 -14.39 -2.39 39.29
N VAL A 667 -15.08 -1.36 39.82
CA VAL A 667 -14.45 -0.13 40.34
C VAL A 667 -14.98 0.19 41.74
N ASP A 668 -14.08 0.39 42.70
CA ASP A 668 -14.36 0.46 44.15
C ASP A 668 -14.81 1.86 44.65
N GLY A 669 -15.71 2.48 43.90
CA GLY A 669 -16.34 3.76 44.22
C GLY A 669 -16.08 4.87 43.20
N ARG A 670 -16.72 6.02 43.42
CA ARG A 670 -16.50 7.23 42.62
C ARG A 670 -15.10 7.76 42.82
N GLY A 671 -14.44 8.15 41.73
CA GLY A 671 -13.05 8.63 41.74
C GLY A 671 -12.01 7.53 42.01
N ALA A 672 -12.40 6.25 42.05
CA ALA A 672 -11.47 5.14 42.22
C ALA A 672 -10.76 4.76 40.90
N VAL A 673 -9.68 3.99 41.04
CA VAL A 673 -8.83 3.50 39.96
C VAL A 673 -8.87 1.96 39.96
N ALA A 674 -8.95 1.35 38.78
CA ALA A 674 -8.98 -0.10 38.63
C ALA A 674 -8.05 -0.56 37.48
N THR A 675 -7.10 -1.44 37.79
CA THR A 675 -6.17 -2.01 36.81
C THR A 675 -6.89 -3.04 35.93
N ILE A 676 -6.63 -3.02 34.61
CA ILE A 676 -7.13 -4.02 33.67
C ILE A 676 -6.18 -5.22 33.67
N THR A 677 -6.61 -6.31 34.33
CA THR A 677 -5.90 -7.58 34.43
C THR A 677 -6.39 -8.59 33.39
N LYS A 678 -5.67 -9.71 33.23
CA LYS A 678 -6.03 -10.80 32.30
C LYS A 678 -7.38 -11.48 32.61
N SER A 679 -7.85 -11.41 33.86
CA SER A 679 -9.18 -11.92 34.24
C SER A 679 -10.32 -10.98 33.82
N VAL A 680 -10.01 -9.72 33.48
CA VAL A 680 -10.97 -8.75 32.94
C VAL A 680 -10.91 -8.71 31.42
N LEU A 681 -9.71 -8.51 30.85
CA LEU A 681 -9.48 -8.51 29.42
C LEU A 681 -8.23 -9.33 29.08
N GLN A 682 -8.41 -10.38 28.30
CA GLN A 682 -7.31 -11.13 27.68
C GLN A 682 -7.59 -11.29 26.19
N VAL A 683 -6.65 -10.80 25.39
CA VAL A 683 -6.50 -11.14 23.97
C VAL A 683 -5.35 -12.13 23.87
N ASP A 684 -5.46 -13.06 22.92
CA ASP A 684 -4.38 -13.95 22.50
C ASP A 684 -4.35 -14.00 20.97
N ASP A 685 -3.17 -14.18 20.40
CA ASP A 685 -2.96 -14.16 18.95
C ASP A 685 -1.91 -15.23 18.59
N PRO A 686 -2.24 -16.18 17.69
CA PRO A 686 -1.45 -17.40 17.53
C PRO A 686 -0.25 -17.29 16.58
N ASP A 687 -0.20 -16.29 15.68
CA ASP A 687 0.90 -16.09 14.71
C ASP A 687 1.71 -14.81 14.92
N ASN A 688 1.12 -13.71 15.41
CA ASN A 688 1.81 -12.42 15.59
C ASN A 688 1.32 -11.57 16.79
N PRO A 689 1.34 -12.10 18.03
CA PRO A 689 0.93 -11.40 19.25
C PRO A 689 1.79 -10.16 19.61
N ALA A 690 2.96 -10.00 18.99
CA ALA A 690 3.83 -8.83 19.18
C ALA A 690 3.38 -7.59 18.37
N ASP A 691 2.58 -7.81 17.33
CA ASP A 691 2.02 -6.77 16.46
C ASP A 691 0.64 -6.27 16.96
N VAL A 692 -0.03 -7.07 17.80
CA VAL A 692 -1.38 -6.75 18.31
C VAL A 692 -1.40 -5.44 19.10
N LEU A 693 -2.11 -4.48 18.52
CA LEU A 693 -2.39 -3.16 19.05
C LEU A 693 -3.87 -3.07 19.41
N VAL A 694 -4.17 -2.57 20.61
CA VAL A 694 -5.52 -2.25 21.04
C VAL A 694 -5.70 -0.75 21.00
N MET A 695 -6.70 -0.27 20.27
CA MET A 695 -7.06 1.13 20.12
C MET A 695 -8.39 1.43 20.81
N VAL A 696 -8.54 2.63 21.36
CA VAL A 696 -9.79 3.12 21.96
C VAL A 696 -10.54 3.92 20.90
N LEU A 697 -11.61 3.35 20.34
CA LEU A 697 -12.44 4.02 19.34
C LEU A 697 -13.42 5.00 20.00
N GLU A 698 -14.11 4.53 21.05
CA GLU A 698 -14.97 5.35 21.90
C GLU A 698 -14.41 5.31 23.33
N PRO A 699 -13.97 6.45 23.91
CA PRO A 699 -13.48 6.50 25.28
C PRO A 699 -14.62 6.34 26.29
N PRO A 700 -14.31 5.98 27.55
CA PRO A 700 -15.30 5.99 28.63
C PRO A 700 -15.91 7.38 28.83
N ARG A 701 -17.15 7.44 29.33
CA ARG A 701 -17.93 8.69 29.51
C ARG A 701 -17.88 9.24 30.94
N HIS A 702 -17.49 8.41 31.90
CA HIS A 702 -17.38 8.70 33.33
C HIS A 702 -15.93 8.50 33.83
N GLY A 703 -14.95 8.50 32.93
CA GLY A 703 -13.55 8.28 33.28
C GLY A 703 -12.63 8.21 32.07
N ARG A 704 -11.40 7.75 32.29
CA ARG A 704 -10.40 7.55 31.23
C ARG A 704 -9.60 6.28 31.46
N LEU A 705 -9.17 5.65 30.37
CA LEU A 705 -8.07 4.68 30.44
C LEU A 705 -6.75 5.44 30.51
N THR A 706 -5.81 4.99 31.35
CA THR A 706 -4.44 5.53 31.42
C THR A 706 -3.42 4.41 31.64
N ARG A 707 -2.13 4.75 31.68
CA ARG A 707 -1.06 3.84 32.17
C ARG A 707 -0.90 4.02 33.68
N LEU A 708 -0.47 2.97 34.39
CA LEU A 708 -0.25 2.97 35.86
C LEU A 708 0.58 4.17 36.39
N HIS A 709 1.40 4.81 35.56
CA HIS A 709 2.29 5.92 35.93
C HIS A 709 2.12 7.14 35.00
N GLY A 710 0.92 7.36 34.42
CA GLY A 710 0.65 8.52 33.57
C GLY A 710 -0.79 9.01 33.65
N ASP A 711 -0.97 10.33 33.74
CA ASP A 711 -2.28 11.00 33.79
C ASP A 711 -3.00 11.09 32.43
N TRP A 712 -2.26 10.92 31.33
CA TRP A 712 -2.78 11.08 29.97
C TRP A 712 -3.79 9.99 29.59
N THR A 713 -4.91 10.41 29.02
CA THR A 713 -5.90 9.52 28.39
C THR A 713 -5.25 8.66 27.31
N LEU A 714 -5.44 7.35 27.42
CA LEU A 714 -4.87 6.34 26.57
C LEU A 714 -5.72 6.14 25.31
N SER A 715 -5.19 6.49 24.15
CA SER A 715 -5.83 6.21 22.84
C SER A 715 -5.46 4.83 22.27
N ARG A 716 -4.29 4.28 22.65
CA ARG A 716 -3.85 2.92 22.24
C ARG A 716 -2.74 2.34 23.12
N PHE A 717 -2.69 1.01 23.16
CA PHE A 717 -1.73 0.20 23.92
C PHE A 717 -1.46 -1.15 23.24
N LYS A 718 -0.28 -1.73 23.46
CA LYS A 718 0.06 -3.07 22.98
C LYS A 718 -0.48 -4.17 23.88
N LEU A 719 -0.66 -5.37 23.31
CA LEU A 719 -1.00 -6.57 24.07
C LEU A 719 0.01 -6.88 25.21
N GLU A 720 1.29 -6.53 25.04
CA GLU A 720 2.29 -6.66 26.10
C GLU A 720 2.05 -5.73 27.31
N GLU A 721 1.49 -4.54 27.10
CA GLU A 721 1.20 -3.60 28.20
C GLU A 721 0.03 -4.10 29.04
N LEU A 722 -1.01 -4.64 28.39
CA LEU A 722 -2.11 -5.37 29.02
C LEU A 722 -1.60 -6.62 29.74
N SER A 723 -0.72 -7.40 29.11
CA SER A 723 -0.24 -8.68 29.67
C SER A 723 0.73 -8.51 30.86
N ARG A 724 1.25 -7.29 31.03
CA ARG A 724 2.04 -6.82 32.19
C ARG A 724 1.22 -5.92 33.14
N GLU A 725 -0.11 -5.87 32.96
CA GLU A 725 -1.08 -5.14 33.83
C GLU A 725 -0.79 -3.64 33.98
N GLN A 726 -0.21 -3.01 32.95
CA GLN A 726 0.19 -1.59 32.99
C GLN A 726 -0.93 -0.60 32.66
N ILE A 727 -2.11 -1.10 32.29
CA ILE A 727 -3.27 -0.31 31.86
C ILE A 727 -4.32 -0.26 32.97
N GLN A 728 -4.87 0.92 33.23
CA GLN A 728 -5.88 1.14 34.27
C GLN A 728 -7.03 2.01 33.76
N TYR A 729 -8.19 1.91 34.41
CA TYR A 729 -9.28 2.88 34.33
C TYR A 729 -9.26 3.80 35.54
N VAL A 730 -9.47 5.10 35.30
CA VAL A 730 -9.60 6.16 36.31
C VAL A 730 -10.98 6.79 36.17
N HIS A 731 -11.83 6.67 37.18
CA HIS A 731 -13.15 7.30 37.20
C HIS A 731 -13.04 8.80 37.51
N ASP A 732 -13.82 9.63 36.82
CA ASP A 732 -13.87 11.09 37.01
C ASP A 732 -14.60 11.56 38.29
N GLY A 733 -15.32 10.67 38.97
CA GLY A 733 -16.13 10.97 40.16
C GLY A 733 -17.59 11.37 39.89
N SER A 734 -18.05 11.32 38.64
CA SER A 734 -19.41 11.69 38.21
C SER A 734 -20.50 10.71 38.66
N GLU A 735 -21.76 11.08 38.41
CA GLU A 735 -22.95 10.30 38.79
C GLU A 735 -23.21 9.14 37.81
N GLY A 736 -22.47 8.03 37.95
CA GLY A 736 -22.66 6.80 37.16
C GLY A 736 -22.40 5.53 37.96
N THR A 737 -23.04 4.42 37.54
CA THR A 737 -22.79 3.05 38.04
C THR A 737 -22.31 2.09 36.96
N GLU A 738 -22.45 2.47 35.68
CA GLU A 738 -21.89 1.78 34.53
C GLU A 738 -21.14 2.79 33.66
N ASP A 739 -20.02 2.37 33.10
CA ASP A 739 -19.33 3.08 32.02
C ASP A 739 -18.85 2.09 30.96
N LYS A 740 -18.65 2.56 29.73
CA LYS A 740 -18.42 1.69 28.55
C LYS A 740 -17.45 2.36 27.58
N ALA A 741 -16.51 1.59 27.06
CA ALA A 741 -15.57 2.01 26.03
C ALA A 741 -15.60 1.01 24.85
N VAL A 742 -15.46 1.50 23.62
CA VAL A 742 -15.32 0.63 22.45
C VAL A 742 -13.83 0.51 22.12
N LEU A 743 -13.30 -0.70 22.22
CA LEU A 743 -11.91 -1.02 21.90
C LEU A 743 -11.85 -1.77 20.56
N GLN A 744 -10.89 -1.44 19.72
CA GLN A 744 -10.53 -2.24 18.54
C GLN A 744 -9.22 -2.96 18.81
N VAL A 745 -9.25 -4.29 18.76
CA VAL A 745 -8.07 -5.15 18.73
C VAL A 745 -7.68 -5.33 17.26
N ASN A 746 -6.43 -5.04 16.88
CA ASN A 746 -5.94 -5.15 15.51
C ASN A 746 -4.52 -5.75 15.52
N ASP A 747 -4.26 -6.77 14.70
CA ASP A 747 -2.94 -7.42 14.56
C ASP A 747 -2.09 -6.88 13.38
N GLY A 748 -2.69 -6.02 12.55
CA GLY A 748 -2.11 -5.51 11.30
C GLY A 748 -2.69 -6.12 10.02
N HIS A 749 -3.59 -7.12 10.13
CA HIS A 749 -4.29 -7.74 8.99
C HIS A 749 -5.78 -7.97 9.26
N SER A 750 -6.11 -8.39 10.48
CA SER A 750 -7.45 -8.63 11.02
C SER A 750 -7.71 -7.76 12.24
N TYR A 751 -8.95 -7.29 12.39
CA TYR A 751 -9.36 -6.54 13.58
C TYR A 751 -10.68 -7.05 14.16
N ARG A 752 -10.92 -6.74 15.43
CA ARG A 752 -12.16 -7.04 16.15
C ARG A 752 -12.50 -5.93 17.14
N ASN A 753 -13.68 -5.34 16.98
CA ASN A 753 -14.23 -4.38 17.93
C ASN A 753 -14.87 -5.11 19.11
N ILE A 754 -14.66 -4.62 20.33
CA ILE A 754 -15.25 -5.12 21.58
C ILE A 754 -15.80 -3.98 22.43
N LEU A 755 -16.95 -4.22 23.07
CA LEU A 755 -17.53 -3.32 24.07
C LEU A 755 -16.96 -3.67 25.44
N PHE A 756 -15.99 -2.87 25.90
CA PHE A 756 -15.42 -3.00 27.24
C PHE A 756 -16.37 -2.35 28.25
N GLN A 757 -16.84 -3.13 29.23
CA GLN A 757 -17.81 -2.68 30.23
C GLN A 757 -17.14 -2.47 31.58
N ILE A 758 -17.54 -1.42 32.28
CA ILE A 758 -17.01 -0.99 33.57
C ILE A 758 -18.20 -0.80 34.51
N HIS A 759 -18.11 -1.32 35.74
CA HIS A 759 -19.17 -1.21 36.74
C HIS A 759 -18.63 -0.55 38.02
N ILE A 760 -19.21 0.59 38.38
CA ILE A 760 -18.84 1.39 39.54
C ILE A 760 -19.73 1.02 40.73
N SER A 761 -19.12 0.42 41.75
CA SER A 761 -19.81 0.12 43.00
C SER A 761 -20.15 1.41 43.78
N GLN A 762 -21.33 1.48 44.38
CA GLN A 762 -21.68 2.61 45.26
C GLN A 762 -21.27 2.31 46.70
N LYS A 763 -20.39 3.16 47.26
CA LYS A 763 -20.04 3.11 48.70
C LYS A 763 -21.23 3.64 49.51
N ALA A 764 -21.91 2.74 50.22
CA ALA A 764 -23.09 3.09 51.01
C ALA A 764 -22.75 4.08 52.13
N HIS A 765 -23.28 5.30 52.07
CA HIS A 765 -23.00 6.35 53.05
C HIS A 765 -23.90 6.18 54.29
N HIS A 766 -23.41 5.49 55.32
CA HIS A 766 -24.08 5.48 56.63
C HIS A 766 -23.75 6.77 57.41
N PRO A 767 -24.75 7.56 57.85
CA PRO A 767 -24.52 8.60 58.85
C PRO A 767 -24.18 7.94 60.18
N GLY A 768 -23.14 8.43 60.86
CA GLY A 768 -22.45 7.66 61.89
C GLY A 768 -23.11 7.63 63.28
N ILE A 769 -22.75 6.59 64.04
CA ILE A 769 -22.83 6.55 65.51
C ILE A 769 -21.42 6.22 66.01
N SER A 770 -20.98 6.85 67.10
CA SER A 770 -19.66 6.65 67.70
C SER A 770 -19.66 5.54 68.75
N SER A 771 -18.70 4.63 68.69
CA SER A 771 -18.37 3.74 69.81
C SER A 771 -16.93 3.23 69.76
N ALA A 772 -16.13 3.70 70.73
CA ALA A 772 -14.94 3.09 71.35
C ALA A 772 -13.97 2.19 70.55
N CYS A 773 -12.67 2.49 70.68
CA CYS A 773 -11.63 1.46 70.54
C CYS A 773 -11.83 0.37 71.60
N GLN A 774 -11.74 -0.90 71.20
CA GLN A 774 -11.47 -2.00 72.14
C GLN A 774 -10.49 -2.99 71.52
N TRP A 775 -9.26 -3.01 72.04
CA TRP A 775 -8.25 -4.00 71.67
C TRP A 775 -8.55 -5.33 72.35
N GLN A 776 -8.32 -6.45 71.64
CA GLN A 776 -7.96 -7.69 72.31
C GLN A 776 -6.97 -8.53 71.49
N ILE A 777 -6.17 -9.31 72.21
CA ILE A 777 -4.90 -9.89 71.76
C ILE A 777 -5.05 -11.41 71.61
N VAL A 778 -4.43 -12.00 70.59
CA VAL A 778 -3.89 -13.37 70.70
C VAL A 778 -2.49 -13.40 70.07
N LEU A 779 -1.54 -14.03 70.76
CA LEU A 779 -0.15 -14.26 70.30
C LEU A 779 0.02 -15.69 69.79
N GLY A 780 1.11 -15.93 69.05
CA GLY A 780 1.29 -17.10 68.21
C GLY A 780 1.40 -18.48 68.88
N THR A 781 1.24 -19.49 68.01
CA THR A 781 1.89 -20.82 67.99
C THR A 781 1.70 -21.79 69.16
N ILE A 782 1.18 -22.99 68.88
CA ILE A 782 1.96 -24.26 68.86
C ILE A 782 1.12 -25.44 68.31
N SER A 783 1.83 -26.43 67.77
CA SER A 783 1.41 -27.70 67.12
C SER A 783 0.33 -28.55 67.80
N PHE A 784 -0.32 -29.43 67.02
CA PHE A 784 -0.40 -30.88 67.32
C PHE A 784 -0.77 -31.73 66.08
N LEU A 785 -0.47 -33.03 66.14
CA LEU A 785 -0.59 -34.00 65.03
C LEU A 785 -1.58 -35.13 65.40
N LYS A 786 -2.57 -35.40 64.54
CA LYS A 786 -3.46 -36.59 64.55
C LYS A 786 -4.11 -36.68 63.16
N VAL A 787 -3.89 -37.68 62.30
CA VAL A 787 -3.97 -39.16 62.44
C VAL A 787 -5.40 -39.69 62.57
N GLY A 788 -5.86 -40.34 61.49
CA GLY A 788 -6.84 -41.43 61.53
C GLY A 788 -8.24 -41.15 60.99
N LEU A 789 -8.51 -41.54 59.75
CA LEU A 789 -9.18 -42.83 59.47
C LEU A 789 -9.25 -43.16 57.96
N LEU A 790 -9.01 -44.43 57.65
CA LEU A 790 -9.38 -45.05 56.37
C LEU A 790 -10.81 -45.58 56.46
N SER A 791 -11.48 -45.72 55.32
CA SER A 791 -12.57 -46.69 55.15
C SER A 791 -12.39 -47.43 53.84
N SER A 792 -12.64 -48.74 53.83
CA SER A 792 -12.42 -49.60 52.68
C SER A 792 -13.51 -50.67 52.54
N LYS A 793 -13.93 -50.91 51.30
CA LYS A 793 -14.44 -52.13 50.65
C LYS A 793 -15.11 -51.70 49.33
N ALA A 794 -14.77 -52.22 48.15
CA ALA A 794 -14.58 -53.60 47.68
C ALA A 794 -15.91 -54.30 47.37
N GLY A 795 -16.04 -54.76 46.12
CA GLY A 795 -17.22 -55.37 45.52
C GLY A 795 -17.13 -55.24 44.00
N ASP A 796 -16.52 -56.27 43.38
CA ASP A 796 -16.44 -56.64 41.95
C ASP A 796 -16.03 -55.58 40.90
#